data_AF-A0A1M7IGR4-F1
#
_entry.id   AF-A0A1M7IGR4-F1
#
_cell.length_a   1.000
_cell.length_b   1.000
_cell.length_c   1.000
_cell.angle_alpha   90.00
_cell.angle_beta   90.00
_cell.angle_gamma   90.00
#
_symmetry.space_group_name_H-M   'P 1'
#
loop_
_entity.id
_entity.type
_entity.pdbx_description
1 polymer ?
#
loop_
_entity_poly.entity_id
_entity_poly.type
_entity_poly.pdbx_seq_one_letter_code
_entity_poly.pdbx_strand_id
1 'polypeptide(L)'
;MIEPIPRRVLLIYDKEATEDQDIANHDAFRYLAVVLEYLGLAVEYQDVQGPYPPGLANGRYAGIVTWFQGPTDHAEKLTSWLVEQAEAGSKLMVMGYAATNFAGPLGDLAGLASANALEPGQIRIDDHDDMLGFEGPLPGPGSSAEGFRSLRQDNIEHLRLTDSQGNTLSPVITGPWGGVALYPWLIQSVGDEQQRWILDPFAFVAESLDLPPFPVPDATTENGARFWLNHIDGDAFISRGEWPGAPFTGQVMMDEILTRYQVPTTVSVVEGEFGNGGLREDLRGQLEPIAREIFALPWVEIATHTYSHPFAWLKLEEGDPAGQGGNAAGFPFNMELDGYTYSLEREVAGSTRYINSELSPPGKQVKTVLWSGDAIAPEQALAIADRLGLSNLNGGKTHITRDNPSLTQVSPMLRPAGPYLQVLAPQINENVYTDHMLAPKWGYRRVLETYALTDRPRRLKPISIYYHFYSAAYPASLNALKEVYEGVLAQETLPVHVSTWSNIAKQWYELGIARHLDGGWQITAATEARTLRLSDALGWPDMSASPDVASLREIPSGRYVSLRGAPRQRLHLQQNRSQLPSLSYSNGRLVSWARKAAGGFSATLAAEQVDLKVDLANVAGCRVDSPGGIRVMTSDGMELRFSGPGPFDLEVRCEP
;
A
#
# COMPACT_ATOMS: atom_id res chain seq x y z
N MET A 1 -0.17 -11.81 31.90
CA MET A 1 0.23 -12.56 30.68
C MET A 1 -0.25 -11.77 29.47
N ILE A 2 0.38 -11.98 28.31
CA ILE A 2 -0.08 -11.46 27.02
C ILE A 2 -0.11 -12.59 25.99
N GLU A 3 -1.00 -12.46 25.02
CA GLU A 3 -1.24 -13.37 23.91
C GLU A 3 -0.98 -12.60 22.60
N PRO A 4 0.13 -12.82 21.88
CA PRO A 4 0.38 -12.16 20.60
C PRO A 4 -0.69 -12.53 19.58
N ILE A 5 -1.14 -11.56 18.77
CA ILE A 5 -1.91 -11.86 17.56
C ILE A 5 -0.91 -12.09 16.42
N PRO A 6 -0.87 -13.28 15.81
CA PRO A 6 -0.02 -13.51 14.65
C PRO A 6 -0.46 -12.62 13.49
N ARG A 7 0.42 -11.73 13.04
CA ARG A 7 0.15 -10.79 11.94
C ARG A 7 0.89 -11.11 10.65
N ARG A 8 1.79 -12.10 10.65
CA ARG A 8 2.50 -12.50 9.44
C ARG A 8 1.80 -13.67 8.76
N VAL A 9 1.82 -13.70 7.44
CA VAL A 9 1.41 -14.84 6.62
C VAL A 9 2.63 -15.29 5.83
N LEU A 10 2.92 -16.58 5.84
CA LEU A 10 3.99 -17.15 5.02
C LEU A 10 3.38 -17.61 3.69
N LEU A 11 3.79 -16.98 2.60
CA LEU A 11 3.27 -17.29 1.27
C LEU A 11 4.30 -18.04 0.45
N ILE A 12 4.00 -19.31 0.15
CA ILE A 12 4.80 -20.16 -0.72
C ILE A 12 4.35 -19.97 -2.18
N TYR A 13 5.31 -19.71 -3.05
CA TYR A 13 5.13 -19.57 -4.50
C TYR A 13 6.33 -20.17 -5.24
N ASP A 14 6.18 -20.42 -6.55
CA ASP A 14 7.32 -20.81 -7.39
C ASP A 14 8.02 -19.57 -7.93
N LYS A 15 9.28 -19.35 -7.55
CA LYS A 15 10.03 -18.16 -7.95
C LYS A 15 10.50 -18.24 -9.42
N GLU A 16 10.86 -19.42 -9.91
CA GLU A 16 11.35 -19.58 -11.29
C GLU A 16 10.22 -19.46 -12.32
N ALA A 17 8.97 -19.63 -11.91
CA ALA A 17 7.78 -19.37 -12.74
C ALA A 17 7.47 -17.88 -12.97
N THR A 18 8.14 -16.95 -12.26
CA THR A 18 7.86 -15.50 -12.34
C THR A 18 8.79 -14.76 -13.30
N GLU A 19 8.27 -13.75 -14.02
CA GLU A 19 9.09 -12.86 -14.83
C GLU A 19 10.13 -12.15 -13.95
N ASP A 20 11.39 -12.11 -14.42
CA ASP A 20 12.58 -11.64 -13.70
C ASP A 20 12.82 -12.27 -12.31
N GLN A 21 12.21 -13.44 -12.08
CA GLN A 21 12.19 -14.12 -10.80
C GLN A 21 11.68 -13.23 -9.65
N ASP A 22 10.87 -12.20 -9.93
CA ASP A 22 10.42 -11.26 -8.90
C ASP A 22 8.98 -11.47 -8.47
N ILE A 23 8.76 -11.33 -7.17
CA ILE A 23 7.45 -11.44 -6.55
C ILE A 23 6.44 -10.41 -7.11
N ALA A 24 6.90 -9.24 -7.58
CA ALA A 24 6.06 -8.22 -8.20
C ALA A 24 5.21 -8.74 -9.37
N ASN A 25 5.71 -9.76 -10.08
CA ASN A 25 5.07 -10.30 -11.28
C ASN A 25 4.09 -11.45 -11.00
N HIS A 26 4.05 -11.98 -9.76
CA HIS A 26 3.18 -13.09 -9.35
C HIS A 26 1.78 -12.62 -8.88
N ASP A 27 0.73 -13.38 -9.21
CA ASP A 27 -0.67 -13.02 -8.90
C ASP A 27 -0.95 -12.85 -7.39
N ALA A 28 -0.29 -13.65 -6.54
CA ALA A 28 -0.41 -13.53 -5.10
C ALA A 28 0.08 -12.18 -4.56
N PHE A 29 1.07 -11.57 -5.21
CA PHE A 29 1.50 -10.21 -4.92
C PHE A 29 0.54 -9.19 -5.52
N ARG A 30 0.23 -9.36 -6.80
CA ARG A 30 -0.55 -8.40 -7.60
C ARG A 30 -1.98 -8.23 -7.07
N TYR A 31 -2.62 -9.28 -6.58
CA TYR A 31 -4.04 -9.28 -6.22
C TYR A 31 -4.34 -9.64 -4.75
N LEU A 32 -3.64 -10.60 -4.14
CA LEU A 32 -3.94 -11.02 -2.77
C LEU A 32 -3.28 -10.13 -1.70
N ALA A 33 -2.09 -9.61 -1.96
CA ALA A 33 -1.33 -8.85 -0.94
C ALA A 33 -2.10 -7.63 -0.40
N VAL A 34 -2.86 -6.91 -1.23
CA VAL A 34 -3.70 -5.78 -0.78
C VAL A 34 -4.87 -6.20 0.12
N VAL A 35 -5.39 -7.42 -0.05
CA VAL A 35 -6.42 -8.01 0.81
C VAL A 35 -5.84 -8.32 2.18
N LEU A 36 -4.66 -8.95 2.20
CA LEU A 36 -3.90 -9.24 3.42
C LEU A 36 -3.55 -7.95 4.16
N GLU A 37 -3.04 -6.92 3.47
CA GLU A 37 -2.79 -5.58 4.03
C GLU A 37 -4.04 -4.98 4.69
N TYR A 38 -5.19 -4.99 4.01
CA TYR A 38 -6.44 -4.45 4.56
C TYR A 38 -6.94 -5.24 5.79
N LEU A 39 -6.70 -6.55 5.84
CA LEU A 39 -6.99 -7.39 7.01
C LEU A 39 -5.94 -7.27 8.12
N GLY A 40 -4.88 -6.46 7.92
CA GLY A 40 -3.83 -6.24 8.91
C GLY A 40 -2.75 -7.31 8.91
N LEU A 41 -2.62 -8.09 7.84
CA LEU A 41 -1.66 -9.17 7.70
C LEU A 41 -0.49 -8.76 6.78
N ALA A 42 0.73 -8.86 7.32
CA ALA A 42 1.97 -8.68 6.58
C ALA A 42 2.40 -10.00 5.92
N VAL A 43 2.99 -9.95 4.72
CA VAL A 43 3.33 -11.16 3.95
C VAL A 43 4.83 -11.38 3.89
N GLU A 44 5.29 -12.53 4.39
CA GLU A 44 6.63 -13.05 4.12
C GLU A 44 6.54 -14.01 2.93
N TYR A 45 7.26 -13.71 1.85
CA TYR A 45 7.28 -14.54 0.64
C TYR A 45 8.43 -15.54 0.69
N GLN A 46 8.13 -16.80 0.42
CA GLN A 46 9.08 -17.91 0.44
C GLN A 46 9.00 -18.67 -0.88
N ASP A 47 10.13 -18.75 -1.58
CA ASP A 47 10.28 -19.59 -2.76
C ASP A 47 10.16 -21.08 -2.38
N VAL A 48 9.38 -21.84 -3.15
CA VAL A 48 9.17 -23.29 -3.00
C VAL A 48 10.47 -24.09 -3.05
N GLN A 49 11.48 -23.61 -3.81
CA GLN A 49 12.76 -24.31 -3.93
C GLN A 49 13.60 -24.17 -2.64
N GLY A 50 13.51 -23.01 -1.99
CA GLY A 50 14.29 -22.64 -0.81
C GLY A 50 14.06 -23.47 0.46
N PRO A 51 14.86 -23.23 1.53
CA PRO A 51 14.71 -23.92 2.81
C PRO A 51 13.47 -23.41 3.55
N TYR A 52 12.50 -24.28 3.82
CA TYR A 52 11.32 -23.88 4.58
C TYR A 52 11.66 -23.56 6.04
N PRO A 53 11.03 -22.54 6.65
CA PRO A 53 11.26 -22.20 8.05
C PRO A 53 10.79 -23.33 8.99
N PRO A 54 11.63 -23.77 9.95
CA PRO A 54 11.26 -24.84 10.89
C PRO A 54 10.34 -24.33 12.01
N GLY A 55 9.29 -25.08 12.32
CA GLY A 55 8.49 -24.92 13.53
C GLY A 55 7.61 -23.67 13.56
N LEU A 56 6.68 -23.54 12.60
CA LEU A 56 5.76 -22.40 12.51
C LEU A 56 4.75 -22.33 13.66
N ALA A 57 4.51 -23.46 14.33
CA ALA A 57 3.60 -23.67 15.47
C ALA A 57 3.79 -22.74 16.68
N ASN A 58 4.85 -21.94 16.73
CA ASN A 58 5.13 -20.98 17.80
C ASN A 58 4.27 -19.69 17.75
N GLY A 59 3.17 -19.67 16.99
CA GLY A 59 2.28 -18.50 16.86
C GLY A 59 2.92 -17.31 16.15
N ARG A 60 3.93 -17.53 15.29
CA ARG A 60 4.57 -16.44 14.51
C ARG A 60 3.70 -15.97 13.34
N TYR A 61 2.96 -16.88 12.73
CA TYR A 61 2.15 -16.63 11.53
C TYR A 61 0.67 -16.94 11.79
N ALA A 62 -0.24 -16.24 11.11
CA ALA A 62 -1.67 -16.52 11.12
C ALA A 62 -1.99 -17.81 10.35
N GLY A 63 -1.19 -18.12 9.33
CA GLY A 63 -1.21 -19.37 8.60
C GLY A 63 -0.24 -19.34 7.43
N ILE A 64 -0.35 -20.38 6.60
CA ILE A 64 0.48 -20.60 5.42
C ILE A 64 -0.42 -20.48 4.20
N VAL A 65 -0.02 -19.68 3.23
CA VAL A 65 -0.67 -19.58 1.92
C VAL A 65 0.19 -20.31 0.89
N THR A 66 -0.43 -21.09 0.03
CA THR A 66 0.19 -21.51 -1.23
C THR A 66 -0.59 -20.87 -2.39
N TRP A 67 0.12 -20.29 -3.34
CA TRP A 67 -0.49 -19.85 -4.60
C TRP A 67 0.45 -20.21 -5.74
N PHE A 68 -0.02 -21.01 -6.68
CA PHE A 68 0.75 -21.46 -7.84
C PHE A 68 -0.06 -21.26 -9.13
N GLN A 69 0.61 -20.89 -10.21
CA GLN A 69 0.04 -20.72 -11.56
C GLN A 69 0.05 -22.02 -12.38
N GLY A 70 0.49 -23.13 -11.79
CA GLY A 70 0.52 -24.47 -12.38
C GLY A 70 1.08 -25.52 -11.41
N PRO A 71 1.36 -26.75 -11.87
CA PRO A 71 2.13 -27.75 -11.12
C PRO A 71 3.57 -27.27 -10.82
N THR A 72 4.22 -27.87 -9.82
CA THR A 72 5.64 -27.66 -9.49
C THR A 72 6.33 -28.99 -9.20
N ASP A 73 7.59 -29.16 -9.60
CA ASP A 73 8.39 -30.37 -9.36
C ASP A 73 8.70 -30.58 -7.86
N HIS A 74 8.44 -29.57 -7.01
CA HIS A 74 8.65 -29.62 -5.57
C HIS A 74 7.42 -30.11 -4.77
N ALA A 75 6.36 -30.59 -5.44
CA ALA A 75 5.09 -30.94 -4.81
C ALA A 75 5.21 -31.94 -3.63
N GLU A 76 6.07 -32.96 -3.70
CA GLU A 76 6.27 -33.92 -2.60
C GLU A 76 6.90 -33.26 -1.36
N LYS A 77 7.96 -32.47 -1.56
CA LYS A 77 8.66 -31.68 -0.52
C LYS A 77 7.69 -30.71 0.15
N LEU A 78 6.91 -29.98 -0.65
CA LEU A 78 5.90 -29.03 -0.17
C LEU A 78 4.79 -29.72 0.62
N THR A 79 4.19 -30.78 0.07
CA THR A 79 3.10 -31.54 0.72
C THR A 79 3.55 -32.10 2.08
N SER A 80 4.75 -32.69 2.13
CA SER A 80 5.28 -33.30 3.35
C SER A 80 5.42 -32.27 4.48
N TRP A 81 6.00 -31.10 4.18
CA TRP A 81 6.17 -30.02 5.13
C TRP A 81 4.84 -29.35 5.54
N LEU A 82 3.89 -29.20 4.62
CA LEU A 82 2.55 -28.67 4.93
C LEU A 82 1.77 -29.57 5.89
N VAL A 83 1.89 -30.90 5.76
CA VAL A 83 1.34 -31.86 6.74
C VAL A 83 1.94 -31.63 8.12
N GLU A 84 3.27 -31.55 8.24
CA GLU A 84 3.94 -31.25 9.53
C GLU A 84 3.43 -29.93 10.16
N GLN A 85 3.24 -28.87 9.37
CA GLN A 85 2.78 -27.59 9.91
C GLN A 85 1.30 -27.61 10.30
N ALA A 86 0.45 -28.33 9.56
CA ALA A 86 -0.97 -28.47 9.85
C ALA A 86 -1.24 -29.39 11.05
N GLU A 87 -0.51 -30.50 11.19
CA GLU A 87 -0.51 -31.33 12.41
C GLU A 87 -0.06 -30.53 13.64
N ALA A 88 0.85 -29.57 13.45
CA ALA A 88 1.28 -28.63 14.48
C ALA A 88 0.35 -27.40 14.65
N GLY A 89 -0.84 -27.40 14.02
CA GLY A 89 -1.91 -26.41 14.23
C GLY A 89 -1.90 -25.19 13.31
N SER A 90 -1.08 -25.17 12.25
CA SER A 90 -1.05 -24.06 11.29
C SER A 90 -2.22 -24.16 10.30
N LYS A 91 -2.94 -23.05 10.09
CA LYS A 91 -3.97 -22.94 9.05
C LYS A 91 -3.33 -22.94 7.66
N LEU A 92 -3.92 -23.67 6.72
CA LEU A 92 -3.47 -23.73 5.32
C LEU A 92 -4.50 -23.08 4.39
N MET A 93 -4.05 -22.17 3.51
CA MET A 93 -4.90 -21.58 2.47
C MET A 93 -4.29 -21.82 1.09
N VAL A 94 -4.89 -22.73 0.31
CA VAL A 94 -4.39 -23.15 -1.02
C VAL A 94 -5.16 -22.42 -2.12
N MET A 95 -4.45 -21.74 -3.03
CA MET A 95 -5.05 -20.89 -4.06
C MET A 95 -4.45 -21.14 -5.46
N GLY A 96 -5.25 -20.94 -6.50
CA GLY A 96 -4.81 -21.15 -7.88
C GLY A 96 -4.78 -22.63 -8.25
N TYR A 97 -3.60 -23.18 -8.52
CA TYR A 97 -3.42 -24.62 -8.78
C TYR A 97 -3.02 -25.41 -7.53
N ALA A 98 -3.53 -26.63 -7.40
CA ALA A 98 -3.22 -27.54 -6.31
C ALA A 98 -1.81 -28.15 -6.45
N ALA A 99 -0.77 -27.36 -6.18
CA ALA A 99 0.65 -27.76 -6.20
C ALA A 99 1.05 -28.78 -5.09
N THR A 100 0.08 -29.47 -4.51
CA THR A 100 0.20 -30.30 -3.29
C THR A 100 -0.68 -31.54 -3.39
N ASN A 101 -0.17 -32.70 -2.96
CA ASN A 101 -0.87 -33.96 -3.12
C ASN A 101 -1.91 -34.20 -2.01
N PHE A 102 -3.18 -33.95 -2.31
CA PHE A 102 -4.32 -34.28 -1.44
C PHE A 102 -4.76 -35.77 -1.50
N ALA A 103 -4.17 -36.62 -2.34
CA ALA A 103 -4.49 -38.06 -2.37
C ALA A 103 -3.71 -38.87 -1.30
N GLY A 104 -3.55 -38.31 -0.11
CA GLY A 104 -2.73 -38.85 0.98
C GLY A 104 -2.90 -38.04 2.28
N PRO A 105 -1.89 -37.99 3.19
CA PRO A 105 -2.06 -37.46 4.54
C PRO A 105 -2.61 -36.02 4.64
N LEU A 106 -2.32 -35.17 3.66
CA LEU A 106 -2.90 -33.81 3.60
C LEU A 106 -4.41 -33.82 3.36
N GLY A 107 -4.90 -34.73 2.51
CA GLY A 107 -6.32 -34.98 2.30
C GLY A 107 -6.99 -35.68 3.48
N ASP A 108 -6.31 -36.63 4.13
CA ASP A 108 -6.82 -37.26 5.36
C ASP A 108 -7.03 -36.22 6.49
N LEU A 109 -6.07 -35.29 6.67
CA LEU A 109 -6.15 -34.19 7.64
C LEU A 109 -7.26 -33.20 7.29
N ALA A 110 -7.32 -32.75 6.04
CA ALA A 110 -8.34 -31.83 5.54
C ALA A 110 -9.74 -32.48 5.43
N GLY A 111 -9.82 -33.81 5.46
CA GLY A 111 -11.04 -34.57 5.15
C GLY A 111 -11.50 -34.38 3.71
N LEU A 112 -10.56 -34.40 2.76
CA LEU A 112 -10.80 -34.20 1.33
C LEU A 112 -10.36 -35.44 0.55
N ALA A 113 -11.24 -35.96 -0.32
CA ALA A 113 -10.86 -36.93 -1.34
C ALA A 113 -10.74 -36.24 -2.69
N SER A 114 -9.64 -36.48 -3.42
CA SER A 114 -9.53 -36.07 -4.83
C SER A 114 -10.73 -36.56 -5.65
N ALA A 115 -11.24 -35.70 -6.50
CA ALA A 115 -12.17 -36.05 -7.56
C ALA A 115 -11.43 -36.16 -8.90
N ASN A 116 -12.05 -36.83 -9.88
CA ASN A 116 -11.62 -36.68 -11.26
C ASN A 116 -12.02 -35.28 -11.73
N ALA A 117 -11.16 -34.59 -12.48
CA ALA A 117 -11.51 -33.30 -13.08
C ALA A 117 -12.73 -33.43 -13.99
N LEU A 118 -13.59 -32.42 -14.01
CA LEU A 118 -14.76 -32.36 -14.88
C LEU A 118 -14.40 -31.69 -16.20
N GLU A 119 -14.83 -32.30 -17.30
CA GLU A 119 -14.53 -31.86 -18.67
C GLU A 119 -15.37 -30.66 -19.12
N PRO A 120 -14.82 -29.76 -19.97
CA PRO A 120 -15.56 -28.65 -20.57
C PRO A 120 -16.85 -29.10 -21.28
N GLY A 121 -17.88 -28.27 -21.16
CA GLY A 121 -19.21 -28.49 -21.74
C GLY A 121 -20.10 -29.44 -20.95
N GLN A 122 -19.59 -30.14 -19.95
CA GLN A 122 -20.38 -31.08 -19.11
C GLN A 122 -20.71 -30.55 -17.71
N ILE A 123 -20.03 -29.48 -17.27
CA ILE A 123 -20.17 -28.94 -15.91
C ILE A 123 -21.50 -28.21 -15.73
N ARG A 124 -22.21 -28.56 -14.66
CA ARG A 124 -23.29 -27.76 -14.07
C ARG A 124 -22.86 -27.27 -12.68
N ILE A 125 -23.24 -26.04 -12.35
CA ILE A 125 -23.19 -25.53 -10.98
C ILE A 125 -24.45 -26.02 -10.26
N ASP A 126 -24.27 -26.68 -9.13
CA ASP A 126 -25.35 -27.32 -8.37
C ASP A 126 -25.78 -26.49 -7.17
N ASP A 127 -24.81 -25.85 -6.52
CA ASP A 127 -24.96 -25.14 -5.26
C ASP A 127 -23.77 -24.17 -5.12
N HIS A 128 -24.01 -22.96 -4.62
CA HIS A 128 -22.94 -22.05 -4.19
C HIS A 128 -23.50 -21.00 -3.21
N ASP A 129 -22.61 -20.40 -2.41
CA ASP A 129 -22.95 -19.29 -1.51
C ASP A 129 -22.29 -17.95 -1.94
N ASP A 130 -22.43 -16.93 -1.09
CA ASP A 130 -21.93 -15.57 -1.31
C ASP A 130 -20.38 -15.45 -1.28
N MET A 131 -19.66 -16.55 -0.99
CA MET A 131 -18.19 -16.61 -1.17
C MET A 131 -17.80 -16.50 -2.65
N LEU A 132 -18.73 -16.80 -3.58
CA LEU A 132 -18.56 -16.68 -5.03
C LEU A 132 -19.56 -15.67 -5.63
N GLY A 133 -19.10 -14.90 -6.62
CA GLY A 133 -19.87 -13.85 -7.32
C GLY A 133 -19.42 -12.40 -7.03
N PHE A 134 -18.23 -12.20 -6.45
CA PHE A 134 -17.83 -10.94 -5.80
C PHE A 134 -17.75 -9.70 -6.74
N GLU A 135 -17.04 -9.79 -7.87
CA GLU A 135 -16.95 -8.71 -8.89
C GLU A 135 -17.51 -9.13 -10.26
N GLY A 136 -17.91 -10.39 -10.43
CA GLY A 136 -18.35 -10.95 -11.70
C GLY A 136 -19.11 -12.28 -11.53
N PRO A 137 -19.84 -12.72 -12.56
CA PRO A 137 -20.55 -13.99 -12.55
C PRO A 137 -19.58 -15.17 -12.52
N LEU A 138 -20.00 -16.29 -11.93
CA LEU A 138 -19.20 -17.52 -11.93
C LEU A 138 -18.90 -17.98 -13.37
N PRO A 139 -17.70 -18.56 -13.64
CA PRO A 139 -17.33 -19.13 -14.92
C PRO A 139 -18.40 -20.04 -15.53
N GLY A 140 -18.67 -19.84 -16.83
CA GLY A 140 -19.58 -20.68 -17.60
C GLY A 140 -19.01 -22.07 -17.88
N PRO A 141 -19.82 -23.00 -18.45
CA PRO A 141 -19.45 -24.41 -18.61
C PRO A 141 -18.31 -24.68 -19.61
N GLY A 142 -17.64 -23.65 -20.16
CA GLY A 142 -16.53 -23.78 -21.11
C GLY A 142 -15.17 -24.10 -20.48
N SER A 143 -15.06 -24.05 -19.15
CA SER A 143 -13.85 -24.42 -18.41
C SER A 143 -13.87 -25.89 -17.99
N SER A 144 -12.69 -26.49 -17.80
CA SER A 144 -12.53 -27.66 -16.94
C SER A 144 -12.58 -27.23 -15.47
N ALA A 145 -12.85 -28.17 -14.56
CA ALA A 145 -12.74 -27.93 -13.12
C ALA A 145 -12.05 -29.09 -12.40
N GLU A 146 -10.99 -28.77 -11.66
CA GLU A 146 -10.40 -29.64 -10.65
C GLU A 146 -11.07 -29.40 -9.28
N GLY A 147 -10.89 -30.32 -8.34
CA GLY A 147 -11.41 -30.16 -6.98
C GLY A 147 -11.54 -31.47 -6.21
N PHE A 148 -12.23 -31.39 -5.09
CA PHE A 148 -12.32 -32.45 -4.09
C PHE A 148 -13.76 -32.81 -3.77
N ARG A 149 -13.98 -33.92 -3.07
CA ARG A 149 -15.24 -34.19 -2.37
C ARG A 149 -14.97 -34.11 -0.88
N SER A 150 -15.79 -33.38 -0.13
CA SER A 150 -15.67 -33.39 1.31
C SER A 150 -16.03 -34.76 1.89
N LEU A 151 -15.19 -35.25 2.79
CA LEU A 151 -15.43 -36.42 3.65
C LEU A 151 -15.90 -36.01 5.06
N ARG A 152 -15.89 -34.71 5.37
CA ARG A 152 -16.15 -34.12 6.68
C ARG A 152 -17.42 -33.27 6.67
N GLN A 153 -18.14 -33.28 7.80
CA GLN A 153 -19.36 -32.48 8.01
C GLN A 153 -19.09 -31.07 8.53
N ASP A 154 -17.86 -30.80 8.99
CA ASP A 154 -17.36 -29.50 9.44
C ASP A 154 -16.54 -28.75 8.37
N ASN A 155 -16.47 -29.30 7.15
CA ASN A 155 -16.03 -28.57 5.95
C ASN A 155 -17.25 -27.94 5.24
N ILE A 156 -17.07 -26.74 4.67
CA ILE A 156 -18.09 -26.02 3.90
C ILE A 156 -17.71 -26.03 2.42
N GLU A 157 -18.54 -26.68 1.58
CA GLU A 157 -18.39 -26.68 0.12
C GLU A 157 -19.06 -25.42 -0.48
N HIS A 158 -18.32 -24.32 -0.57
CA HIS A 158 -18.83 -23.01 -1.04
C HIS A 158 -19.28 -22.99 -2.51
N LEU A 159 -18.81 -23.96 -3.31
CA LEU A 159 -19.23 -24.20 -4.68
C LEU A 159 -19.27 -25.70 -4.92
N ARG A 160 -20.40 -26.25 -5.36
CA ARG A 160 -20.55 -27.65 -5.79
C ARG A 160 -20.84 -27.72 -7.28
N LEU A 161 -20.09 -28.59 -7.97
CA LEU A 161 -20.18 -28.85 -9.40
C LEU A 161 -20.56 -30.31 -9.65
N THR A 162 -21.38 -30.55 -10.67
CA THR A 162 -21.79 -31.90 -11.11
C THR A 162 -21.67 -32.01 -12.64
N ASP A 163 -21.23 -33.17 -13.14
CA ASP A 163 -21.16 -33.44 -14.59
C ASP A 163 -22.42 -34.10 -15.17
N SER A 164 -22.40 -34.40 -16.47
CA SER A 164 -23.50 -35.08 -17.17
C SER A 164 -23.75 -36.53 -16.73
N GLN A 165 -22.83 -37.13 -15.96
CA GLN A 165 -22.86 -38.51 -15.48
C GLN A 165 -23.25 -38.60 -13.99
N GLY A 166 -23.31 -37.46 -13.29
CA GLY A 166 -23.58 -37.38 -11.85
C GLY A 166 -22.32 -37.45 -10.96
N ASN A 167 -21.12 -37.31 -11.53
CA ASN A 167 -19.90 -37.13 -10.74
C ASN A 167 -19.90 -35.73 -10.12
N THR A 168 -19.57 -35.63 -8.83
CA THR A 168 -19.59 -34.37 -8.07
C THR A 168 -18.21 -34.00 -7.54
N LEU A 169 -17.91 -32.69 -7.53
CA LEU A 169 -16.76 -32.13 -6.82
C LEU A 169 -17.04 -30.69 -6.33
N SER A 170 -16.14 -30.19 -5.49
CA SER A 170 -16.10 -28.82 -5.01
C SER A 170 -14.68 -28.26 -5.20
N PRO A 171 -14.52 -27.14 -5.93
CA PRO A 171 -13.23 -26.46 -6.12
C PRO A 171 -12.94 -25.40 -5.04
N VAL A 172 -13.93 -25.04 -4.22
CA VAL A 172 -13.81 -24.02 -3.16
C VAL A 172 -14.39 -24.58 -1.86
N ILE A 173 -13.52 -24.89 -0.90
CA ILE A 173 -13.87 -25.53 0.38
C ILE A 173 -13.13 -24.85 1.52
N THR A 174 -13.81 -24.60 2.65
CA THR A 174 -13.17 -24.22 3.93
C THR A 174 -13.47 -25.26 5.02
N GLY A 175 -12.74 -25.21 6.14
CA GLY A 175 -12.94 -26.05 7.31
C GLY A 175 -11.90 -25.78 8.41
N PRO A 176 -11.87 -26.55 9.51
CA PRO A 176 -11.00 -26.23 10.66
C PRO A 176 -9.49 -26.26 10.39
N TRP A 177 -9.07 -26.90 9.29
CA TRP A 177 -7.69 -26.96 8.79
C TRP A 177 -7.29 -25.72 7.96
N GLY A 178 -8.28 -24.95 7.47
CA GLY A 178 -8.11 -23.78 6.61
C GLY A 178 -9.02 -23.85 5.38
N GLY A 179 -8.48 -23.64 4.18
CA GLY A 179 -9.28 -23.67 2.96
C GLY A 179 -8.50 -23.89 1.66
N VAL A 180 -9.24 -24.21 0.61
CA VAL A 180 -8.75 -24.33 -0.76
C VAL A 180 -9.72 -23.65 -1.72
N ALA A 181 -9.18 -22.91 -2.69
CA ALA A 181 -9.92 -22.33 -3.81
C ALA A 181 -9.12 -22.54 -5.10
N LEU A 182 -9.66 -23.32 -6.04
CA LEU A 182 -8.95 -23.72 -7.26
C LEU A 182 -9.37 -22.91 -8.49
N TYR A 183 -8.41 -22.73 -9.41
CA TYR A 183 -8.63 -22.15 -10.74
C TYR A 183 -9.69 -22.96 -11.51
N PRO A 184 -10.60 -22.32 -12.28
CA PRO A 184 -10.73 -20.88 -12.57
C PRO A 184 -11.60 -20.07 -11.59
N TRP A 185 -11.95 -20.61 -10.42
CA TRP A 185 -13.03 -20.07 -9.58
C TRP A 185 -12.62 -18.89 -8.68
N LEU A 186 -11.36 -18.44 -8.75
CA LEU A 186 -10.87 -17.28 -7.98
C LEU A 186 -10.98 -15.96 -8.75
N ILE A 187 -10.38 -15.92 -9.94
CA ILE A 187 -10.23 -14.72 -10.77
C ILE A 187 -10.50 -15.10 -12.23
N GLN A 188 -11.23 -14.25 -12.95
CA GLN A 188 -11.61 -14.45 -14.34
C GLN A 188 -11.12 -13.30 -15.23
N SER A 189 -10.54 -13.63 -16.39
CA SER A 189 -10.26 -12.69 -17.48
C SER A 189 -11.55 -12.23 -18.17
N VAL A 190 -11.71 -10.92 -18.35
CA VAL A 190 -12.82 -10.28 -19.10
C VAL A 190 -12.23 -9.54 -20.29
N GLY A 191 -12.18 -10.23 -21.44
CA GLY A 191 -11.32 -9.81 -22.55
C GLY A 191 -9.85 -10.04 -22.23
N ASP A 192 -8.97 -9.36 -22.97
CA ASP A 192 -7.52 -9.62 -22.92
C ASP A 192 -6.79 -8.93 -21.75
N GLU A 193 -7.38 -7.87 -21.18
CA GLU A 193 -6.70 -6.97 -20.23
C GLU A 193 -7.34 -6.89 -18.83
N GLN A 194 -8.64 -7.15 -18.69
CA GLN A 194 -9.32 -6.98 -17.40
C GLN A 194 -9.41 -8.29 -16.62
N GLN A 195 -9.21 -8.21 -15.31
CA GLN A 195 -9.37 -9.33 -14.38
C GLN A 195 -10.48 -9.01 -13.37
N ARG A 196 -11.21 -10.03 -12.90
CA ARG A 196 -12.29 -9.90 -11.92
C ARG A 196 -12.19 -10.97 -10.85
N TRP A 197 -12.26 -10.59 -9.59
CA TRP A 197 -12.43 -11.54 -8.50
C TRP A 197 -13.84 -12.16 -8.55
N ILE A 198 -13.89 -13.48 -8.68
CA ILE A 198 -15.13 -14.26 -8.56
C ILE A 198 -15.32 -14.68 -7.10
N LEU A 199 -14.25 -15.13 -6.45
CA LEU A 199 -14.17 -15.36 -5.01
C LEU A 199 -14.17 -14.01 -4.26
N ASP A 200 -14.89 -13.83 -3.13
CA ASP A 200 -14.61 -12.70 -2.21
C ASP A 200 -13.32 -13.03 -1.44
N PRO A 201 -12.20 -12.33 -1.70
CA PRO A 201 -10.93 -12.69 -1.08
C PRO A 201 -10.86 -12.25 0.38
N PHE A 202 -11.66 -11.27 0.82
CA PHE A 202 -11.71 -10.86 2.22
C PHE A 202 -12.42 -11.91 3.07
N ALA A 203 -13.52 -12.47 2.55
CA ALA A 203 -14.24 -13.56 3.22
C ALA A 203 -13.39 -14.84 3.23
N PHE A 204 -12.83 -15.24 2.08
CA PHE A 204 -12.05 -16.47 1.97
C PHE A 204 -10.79 -16.47 2.86
N VAL A 205 -10.07 -15.34 2.93
CA VAL A 205 -8.90 -15.20 3.82
C VAL A 205 -9.31 -15.21 5.29
N ALA A 206 -10.43 -14.58 5.66
CA ALA A 206 -10.89 -14.54 7.05
C ALA A 206 -11.29 -15.93 7.57
N GLU A 207 -12.00 -16.71 6.76
CA GLU A 207 -12.43 -18.08 7.09
C GLU A 207 -11.24 -19.05 7.05
N SER A 208 -10.46 -19.07 5.95
CA SER A 208 -9.36 -20.02 5.75
C SER A 208 -8.20 -19.84 6.73
N LEU A 209 -8.04 -18.65 7.32
CA LEU A 209 -7.03 -18.38 8.35
C LEU A 209 -7.62 -18.23 9.76
N ASP A 210 -8.93 -18.49 9.96
CA ASP A 210 -9.62 -18.45 11.26
C ASP A 210 -9.35 -17.14 12.02
N LEU A 211 -9.49 -16.00 11.32
CA LEU A 211 -9.01 -14.71 11.81
C LEU A 211 -9.93 -14.15 12.92
N PRO A 212 -9.48 -14.07 14.18
CA PRO A 212 -10.29 -13.50 15.26
C PRO A 212 -10.42 -11.98 15.06
N PRO A 213 -11.52 -11.34 15.53
CA PRO A 213 -11.59 -9.89 15.55
C PRO A 213 -10.47 -9.27 16.41
N PHE A 214 -9.57 -8.50 15.79
CA PHE A 214 -8.52 -7.73 16.47
C PHE A 214 -8.43 -6.29 15.91
N PRO A 215 -7.85 -5.32 16.66
CA PRO A 215 -7.62 -3.97 16.16
C PRO A 215 -6.63 -3.96 14.99
N VAL A 216 -7.13 -3.80 13.77
CA VAL A 216 -6.35 -3.90 12.52
C VAL A 216 -5.51 -2.63 12.32
N PRO A 217 -4.17 -2.70 12.25
CA PRO A 217 -3.35 -1.53 11.98
C PRO A 217 -3.61 -0.94 10.59
N ASP A 218 -3.68 0.39 10.50
CA ASP A 218 -4.01 1.12 9.27
C ASP A 218 -2.90 2.12 8.91
N ALA A 219 -2.54 2.15 7.61
CA ALA A 219 -1.55 3.07 7.02
C ALA A 219 -2.19 4.08 6.04
N THR A 220 -3.52 4.22 6.06
CA THR A 220 -4.29 5.09 5.16
C THR A 220 -4.77 6.38 5.85
N THR A 221 -4.80 6.38 7.18
CA THR A 221 -5.48 7.39 8.02
C THR A 221 -4.67 7.68 9.29
N GLU A 222 -4.50 8.95 9.68
CA GLU A 222 -4.12 9.35 11.05
C GLU A 222 -5.04 10.48 11.51
N ASN A 223 -5.35 10.52 12.81
CA ASN A 223 -6.21 11.51 13.46
C ASN A 223 -7.59 11.70 12.79
N GLY A 224 -8.12 10.68 12.10
CA GLY A 224 -9.41 10.76 11.39
C GLY A 224 -9.34 11.42 10.01
N ALA A 225 -8.15 11.71 9.50
CA ALA A 225 -7.89 12.29 8.18
C ALA A 225 -7.18 11.26 7.27
N ARG A 226 -7.51 11.23 5.97
CA ARG A 226 -6.84 10.33 5.02
C ARG A 226 -5.46 10.90 4.66
N PHE A 227 -4.38 10.12 4.72
CA PHE A 227 -3.07 10.62 4.30
C PHE A 227 -3.10 11.05 2.83
N TRP A 228 -2.41 12.16 2.54
CA TRP A 228 -2.20 12.67 1.19
C TRP A 228 -0.72 12.99 1.01
N LEU A 229 -0.13 12.44 -0.06
CA LEU A 229 1.23 12.71 -0.51
C LEU A 229 1.23 13.19 -1.97
N ASN A 230 2.21 14.02 -2.32
CA ASN A 230 2.46 14.48 -3.69
C ASN A 230 3.91 14.12 -4.05
N HIS A 231 4.15 13.63 -5.25
CA HIS A 231 5.52 13.47 -5.76
C HIS A 231 5.64 13.70 -7.25
N ILE A 232 6.81 14.24 -7.62
CA ILE A 232 7.19 14.51 -9.00
C ILE A 232 8.44 13.69 -9.34
N ASP A 233 8.28 12.74 -10.23
CA ASP A 233 9.39 12.01 -10.84
C ASP A 233 10.13 12.92 -11.83
N GLY A 234 11.45 12.72 -11.90
CA GLY A 234 12.37 13.66 -12.52
C GLY A 234 12.28 13.78 -14.05
N ASP A 235 11.53 12.89 -14.70
CA ASP A 235 11.41 12.76 -16.15
C ASP A 235 10.97 14.05 -16.83
N ALA A 236 11.62 14.31 -17.96
CA ALA A 236 11.31 15.41 -18.85
C ALA A 236 11.37 16.77 -18.17
N PHE A 237 12.24 16.97 -17.17
CA PHE A 237 12.52 18.28 -16.58
C PHE A 237 13.07 19.25 -17.64
N ILE A 238 13.84 18.72 -18.59
CA ILE A 238 14.43 19.44 -19.73
C ILE A 238 13.47 19.71 -20.90
N SER A 239 12.25 19.16 -20.87
CA SER A 239 11.32 19.28 -21.99
C SER A 239 10.83 20.71 -22.21
N ARG A 240 10.41 20.99 -23.44
CA ARG A 240 9.86 22.29 -23.85
C ARG A 240 8.34 22.18 -23.97
N GLY A 241 7.60 22.93 -23.16
CA GLY A 241 6.15 22.88 -23.15
C GLY A 241 5.51 23.66 -24.31
N GLU A 242 4.31 23.28 -24.70
CA GLU A 242 3.50 23.89 -25.78
C GLU A 242 2.86 25.24 -25.35
N TRP A 243 3.70 26.15 -24.87
CA TRP A 243 3.32 27.48 -24.39
C TRP A 243 4.04 28.59 -25.19
N PRO A 244 3.53 29.83 -25.19
CA PRO A 244 4.22 30.97 -25.79
C PRO A 244 5.65 31.11 -25.26
N GLY A 245 6.63 31.13 -26.17
CA GLY A 245 8.06 31.19 -25.83
C GLY A 245 8.73 29.85 -25.52
N ALA A 246 7.99 28.72 -25.53
CA ALA A 246 8.49 27.38 -25.26
C ALA A 246 9.37 27.29 -23.98
N PRO A 247 8.83 27.62 -22.79
CA PRO A 247 9.52 27.46 -21.52
C PRO A 247 9.86 25.99 -21.23
N PHE A 248 10.81 25.77 -20.32
CA PHE A 248 11.04 24.44 -19.77
C PHE A 248 9.85 23.97 -18.94
N THR A 249 9.51 22.69 -19.03
CA THR A 249 8.53 22.01 -18.18
C THR A 249 8.83 22.17 -16.70
N GLY A 250 10.11 22.12 -16.29
CA GLY A 250 10.55 22.46 -14.93
C GLY A 250 10.09 23.85 -14.47
N GLN A 251 10.25 24.87 -15.31
CA GLN A 251 9.82 26.24 -15.03
C GLN A 251 8.29 26.32 -14.90
N VAL A 252 7.55 25.77 -15.87
CA VAL A 252 6.07 25.79 -15.85
C VAL A 252 5.53 25.05 -14.63
N MET A 253 6.17 23.95 -14.22
CA MET A 253 5.78 23.21 -13.01
C MET A 253 6.01 24.03 -11.73
N MET A 254 7.08 24.83 -11.67
CA MET A 254 7.31 25.77 -10.58
C MET A 254 6.22 26.85 -10.55
N ASP A 255 5.97 27.51 -11.67
CA ASP A 255 5.10 28.69 -11.76
C ASP A 255 3.61 28.37 -11.62
N GLU A 256 3.15 27.24 -12.17
CA GLU A 256 1.72 26.93 -12.30
C GLU A 256 1.20 25.90 -11.29
N ILE A 257 2.09 25.13 -10.65
CA ILE A 257 1.76 24.08 -9.66
C ILE A 257 2.46 24.35 -8.33
N LEU A 258 3.79 24.29 -8.26
CA LEU A 258 4.51 24.25 -6.98
C LEU A 258 4.42 25.56 -6.18
N THR A 259 4.43 26.72 -6.83
CA THR A 259 4.24 28.01 -6.13
C THR A 259 2.78 28.28 -5.74
N ARG A 260 1.82 27.65 -6.44
CA ARG A 260 0.37 27.78 -6.24
C ARG A 260 -0.16 26.84 -5.15
N TYR A 261 0.19 25.56 -5.21
CA TYR A 261 -0.26 24.53 -4.28
C TYR A 261 0.82 24.29 -3.24
N GLN A 262 0.77 25.08 -2.17
CA GLN A 262 1.80 25.12 -1.12
C GLN A 262 1.58 23.98 -0.12
N VAL A 263 1.77 22.74 -0.59
CA VAL A 263 1.53 21.49 0.13
C VAL A 263 2.76 20.56 0.04
N PRO A 264 3.00 19.69 1.04
CA PRO A 264 4.07 18.71 1.02
C PRO A 264 4.19 17.96 -0.31
N THR A 265 5.30 18.18 -1.00
CA THR A 265 5.57 17.61 -2.32
C THR A 265 7.02 17.13 -2.40
N THR A 266 7.23 15.84 -2.63
CA THR A 266 8.58 15.30 -2.83
C THR A 266 8.96 15.41 -4.31
N VAL A 267 9.92 16.27 -4.63
CA VAL A 267 10.34 16.56 -6.00
C VAL A 267 11.72 15.97 -6.26
N SER A 268 11.86 15.28 -7.38
CA SER A 268 13.12 14.69 -7.84
C SER A 268 13.59 15.29 -9.16
N VAL A 269 14.84 14.97 -9.54
CA VAL A 269 15.39 15.20 -10.89
C VAL A 269 16.18 13.98 -11.33
N VAL A 270 16.23 13.72 -12.64
CA VAL A 270 17.16 12.79 -13.27
C VAL A 270 18.46 13.56 -13.53
N GLU A 271 19.57 13.17 -12.90
CA GLU A 271 20.84 13.86 -13.10
C GLU A 271 21.34 13.70 -14.56
N GLY A 272 21.16 12.53 -15.18
CA GLY A 272 21.58 12.26 -16.56
C GLY A 272 20.85 13.05 -17.64
N GLU A 273 19.77 13.77 -17.34
CA GLU A 273 19.14 14.65 -18.33
C GLU A 273 20.01 15.89 -18.63
N PHE A 274 20.62 16.50 -17.61
CA PHE A 274 21.29 17.82 -17.73
C PHE A 274 22.51 18.04 -16.81
N GLY A 275 22.86 17.06 -15.98
CA GLY A 275 24.03 17.08 -15.12
C GLY A 275 25.34 16.95 -15.90
N ASN A 276 26.44 16.78 -15.17
CA ASN A 276 27.77 16.67 -15.76
C ASN A 276 27.95 15.28 -16.39
N GLY A 277 28.15 15.20 -17.72
CA GLY A 277 28.07 13.96 -18.50
C GLY A 277 26.64 13.52 -18.83
N GLY A 278 25.63 14.37 -18.60
CA GLY A 278 24.23 14.13 -18.97
C GLY A 278 23.93 14.49 -20.43
N LEU A 279 22.83 13.96 -20.97
CA LEU A 279 22.39 14.14 -22.37
C LEU A 279 22.44 15.60 -22.85
N ARG A 280 22.06 16.55 -21.98
CA ARG A 280 21.98 17.98 -22.27
C ARG A 280 22.78 18.83 -21.29
N GLU A 281 24.05 18.48 -21.05
CA GLU A 281 24.98 19.34 -20.28
C GLU A 281 25.05 20.78 -20.85
N ASP A 282 24.82 20.99 -22.14
CA ASP A 282 24.72 22.33 -22.76
C ASP A 282 23.58 23.20 -22.18
N LEU A 283 22.54 22.58 -21.62
CA LEU A 283 21.42 23.24 -20.96
C LEU A 283 21.60 23.36 -19.43
N ARG A 284 22.64 22.73 -18.84
CA ARG A 284 22.91 22.69 -17.40
C ARG A 284 22.79 24.07 -16.73
N GLY A 285 23.43 25.08 -17.32
CA GLY A 285 23.43 26.46 -16.82
C GLY A 285 22.08 27.18 -16.83
N GLN A 286 21.06 26.64 -17.52
CA GLN A 286 19.68 27.13 -17.49
C GLN A 286 18.80 26.30 -16.53
N LEU A 287 19.11 25.02 -16.34
CA LEU A 287 18.25 24.06 -15.65
C LEU A 287 18.58 23.91 -14.16
N GLU A 288 19.86 23.92 -13.78
CA GLU A 288 20.23 23.87 -12.36
C GLU A 288 19.68 25.06 -11.54
N PRO A 289 19.60 26.31 -12.05
CA PRO A 289 18.92 27.40 -11.36
C PRO A 289 17.44 27.08 -11.05
N ILE A 290 16.70 26.54 -12.02
CA ILE A 290 15.29 26.17 -11.85
C ILE A 290 15.16 25.06 -10.79
N ALA A 291 16.04 24.05 -10.82
CA ALA A 291 16.06 22.99 -9.81
C ALA A 291 16.38 23.53 -8.41
N ARG A 292 17.34 24.47 -8.29
CA ARG A 292 17.66 25.16 -7.03
C ARG A 292 16.49 25.97 -6.49
N GLU A 293 15.77 26.69 -7.34
CA GLU A 293 14.60 27.48 -6.95
C GLU A 293 13.44 26.60 -6.49
N ILE A 294 13.15 25.49 -7.20
CA ILE A 294 12.18 24.47 -6.76
C ILE A 294 12.60 23.84 -5.42
N PHE A 295 13.86 23.44 -5.28
CA PHE A 295 14.38 22.86 -4.04
C PHE A 295 14.49 23.89 -2.88
N ALA A 296 14.42 25.20 -3.16
CA ALA A 296 14.33 26.25 -2.15
C ALA A 296 12.93 26.44 -1.55
N LEU A 297 11.87 25.93 -2.19
CA LEU A 297 10.49 26.05 -1.68
C LEU A 297 10.33 25.34 -0.31
N PRO A 298 9.67 25.96 0.69
CA PRO A 298 9.53 25.36 2.03
C PRO A 298 8.82 24.00 2.04
N TRP A 299 7.79 23.84 1.21
CA TRP A 299 6.93 22.65 1.11
C TRP A 299 7.43 21.58 0.13
N VAL A 300 8.65 21.73 -0.38
CA VAL A 300 9.30 20.72 -1.24
C VAL A 300 10.25 19.84 -0.42
N GLU A 301 10.06 18.54 -0.42
CA GLU A 301 11.10 17.57 -0.06
C GLU A 301 11.96 17.27 -1.30
N ILE A 302 13.27 17.13 -1.10
CA ILE A 302 14.22 16.84 -2.18
C ILE A 302 14.37 15.32 -2.31
N ALA A 303 14.25 14.81 -3.53
CA ALA A 303 14.49 13.41 -3.89
C ALA A 303 15.50 13.28 -5.04
N THR A 304 16.03 12.07 -5.22
CA THR A 304 16.78 11.67 -6.43
C THR A 304 15.89 10.79 -7.31
N HIS A 305 15.98 10.98 -8.63
CA HIS A 305 15.45 10.06 -9.63
C HIS A 305 16.60 9.35 -10.38
N THR A 306 17.65 9.01 -9.63
CA THR A 306 18.89 8.35 -10.09
C THR A 306 19.78 9.18 -11.03
N TYR A 307 20.74 8.54 -11.70
CA TYR A 307 21.65 9.15 -12.66
C TYR A 307 21.21 8.86 -14.09
N SER A 308 21.26 7.62 -14.56
CA SER A 308 20.93 7.26 -15.95
C SER A 308 19.49 6.80 -16.17
N HIS A 309 18.60 6.99 -15.19
CA HIS A 309 17.19 6.58 -15.25
C HIS A 309 17.02 5.12 -15.73
N PRO A 310 17.36 4.13 -14.90
CA PRO A 310 17.04 2.74 -15.17
C PRO A 310 15.57 2.56 -15.53
N PHE A 311 15.30 2.12 -16.75
CA PHE A 311 13.99 1.80 -17.29
C PHE A 311 13.55 0.38 -16.90
N ALA A 312 14.50 -0.55 -16.79
CA ALA A 312 14.26 -1.95 -16.46
C ALA A 312 15.28 -2.44 -15.39
N TRP A 313 14.94 -2.28 -14.11
CA TRP A 313 15.91 -2.38 -13.00
C TRP A 313 16.55 -3.76 -12.84
N LEU A 314 15.78 -4.84 -13.07
CA LEU A 314 16.27 -6.22 -12.93
C LEU A 314 16.98 -6.75 -14.19
N LYS A 315 17.12 -5.93 -15.24
CA LYS A 315 17.78 -6.29 -16.52
C LYS A 315 19.20 -5.70 -16.68
N LEU A 316 19.68 -4.93 -15.70
CA LEU A 316 20.96 -4.22 -15.75
C LEU A 316 22.00 -4.86 -14.83
N GLU A 317 23.17 -5.22 -15.36
CA GLU A 317 24.28 -5.77 -14.57
C GLU A 317 25.35 -4.69 -14.26
N GLU A 318 25.89 -4.73 -13.03
CA GLU A 318 26.92 -3.78 -12.56
C GLU A 318 28.19 -3.94 -13.41
N GLY A 319 28.46 -2.98 -14.30
CA GLY A 319 29.51 -3.07 -15.32
C GLY A 319 29.03 -2.99 -16.78
N ASP A 320 27.72 -2.97 -17.04
CA ASP A 320 27.18 -2.78 -18.39
C ASP A 320 27.41 -1.34 -18.91
N PRO A 321 27.74 -1.15 -20.20
CA PRO A 321 27.71 0.18 -20.82
C PRO A 321 26.29 0.75 -20.80
N ALA A 322 26.16 2.05 -20.56
CA ALA A 322 24.86 2.72 -20.58
C ALA A 322 24.24 2.75 -22.00
N GLY A 323 22.91 2.77 -22.10
CA GLY A 323 22.20 2.71 -23.38
C GLY A 323 22.20 1.33 -24.05
N GLN A 324 22.56 0.26 -23.33
CA GLN A 324 22.51 -1.13 -23.82
C GLN A 324 21.19 -1.83 -23.47
N GLY A 325 21.03 -3.05 -23.98
CA GLY A 325 19.84 -3.87 -23.79
C GLY A 325 18.73 -3.55 -24.79
N GLY A 326 17.51 -3.96 -24.46
CA GLY A 326 16.35 -3.80 -25.32
C GLY A 326 15.09 -4.39 -24.70
N ASN A 327 14.12 -3.54 -24.34
CA ASN A 327 12.79 -3.98 -23.96
C ASN A 327 11.97 -4.39 -25.21
N ALA A 328 10.73 -4.86 -25.02
CA ALA A 328 9.88 -5.33 -26.11
C ALA A 328 9.55 -4.27 -27.19
N ALA A 329 9.73 -2.98 -26.89
CA ALA A 329 9.57 -1.86 -27.82
C ALA A 329 10.90 -1.36 -28.42
N GLY A 330 12.03 -1.99 -28.08
CA GLY A 330 13.36 -1.68 -28.61
C GLY A 330 14.09 -0.52 -27.91
N PHE A 331 13.59 -0.03 -26.76
CA PHE A 331 14.31 0.95 -25.95
C PHE A 331 15.35 0.27 -25.05
N PRO A 332 16.51 0.90 -24.78
CA PRO A 332 17.54 0.37 -23.88
C PRO A 332 17.04 0.26 -22.44
N PHE A 333 17.80 -0.41 -21.58
CA PHE A 333 17.43 -0.60 -20.16
C PHE A 333 17.74 0.61 -19.26
N ASN A 334 18.55 1.56 -19.74
CA ASN A 334 18.76 2.89 -19.13
C ASN A 334 19.11 3.92 -20.22
N MET A 335 19.24 5.20 -19.85
CA MET A 335 19.65 6.27 -20.78
C MET A 335 21.06 6.03 -21.34
N GLU A 336 21.23 6.26 -22.64
CA GLU A 336 22.54 6.27 -23.30
C GLU A 336 23.34 7.52 -22.86
N LEU A 337 24.36 7.32 -22.02
CA LEU A 337 25.21 8.40 -21.48
C LEU A 337 26.67 8.16 -21.86
N ASP A 338 27.29 9.14 -22.51
CA ASP A 338 28.63 9.04 -23.11
C ASP A 338 29.69 8.61 -22.08
N GLY A 339 30.28 7.43 -22.32
CA GLY A 339 31.34 6.88 -21.46
C GLY A 339 30.88 6.41 -20.07
N TYR A 340 29.56 6.33 -19.81
CA TYR A 340 29.04 5.79 -18.57
C TYR A 340 28.93 4.24 -18.61
N THR A 341 29.21 3.64 -17.47
CA THR A 341 29.08 2.21 -17.19
C THR A 341 28.22 2.07 -15.94
N TYR A 342 27.09 1.37 -16.05
CA TYR A 342 26.07 1.27 -15.01
C TYR A 342 26.65 0.80 -13.67
N SER A 343 26.35 1.57 -12.63
CA SER A 343 26.70 1.24 -11.25
C SER A 343 25.63 1.72 -10.28
N LEU A 344 25.15 0.82 -9.43
CA LEU A 344 24.14 1.10 -8.40
C LEU A 344 24.60 2.20 -7.41
N GLU A 345 25.91 2.25 -7.11
CA GLU A 345 26.51 3.30 -6.29
C GLU A 345 26.56 4.66 -7.02
N ARG A 346 26.62 4.67 -8.35
CA ARG A 346 26.53 5.90 -9.16
C ARG A 346 25.08 6.38 -9.31
N GLU A 347 24.15 5.44 -9.53
CA GLU A 347 22.72 5.74 -9.63
C GLU A 347 22.18 6.37 -8.36
N VAL A 348 22.25 5.65 -7.24
CA VAL A 348 21.57 6.08 -6.00
C VAL A 348 22.46 7.03 -5.22
N ALA A 349 23.67 6.61 -4.85
CA ALA A 349 24.54 7.42 -3.99
C ALA A 349 25.24 8.57 -4.75
N GLY A 350 25.55 8.38 -6.04
CA GLY A 350 26.12 9.41 -6.91
C GLY A 350 25.15 10.57 -7.15
N SER A 351 23.95 10.29 -7.64
CA SER A 351 22.91 11.31 -7.86
C SER A 351 22.51 12.00 -6.56
N THR A 352 22.39 11.24 -5.45
CA THR A 352 22.22 11.83 -4.11
C THR A 352 23.31 12.82 -3.75
N ARG A 353 24.59 12.55 -4.07
CA ARG A 353 25.70 13.48 -3.81
C ARG A 353 25.64 14.72 -4.70
N TYR A 354 25.40 14.56 -6.01
CA TYR A 354 25.25 15.69 -6.95
C TYR A 354 24.12 16.65 -6.54
N ILE A 355 22.93 16.11 -6.24
CA ILE A 355 21.78 16.92 -5.82
C ILE A 355 22.08 17.63 -4.48
N ASN A 356 22.80 16.98 -3.56
CA ASN A 356 23.19 17.57 -2.27
C ASN A 356 24.30 18.64 -2.38
N SER A 357 25.22 18.58 -3.36
CA SER A 357 26.29 19.58 -3.50
C SER A 357 25.94 20.72 -4.46
N GLU A 358 25.29 20.41 -5.58
CA GLU A 358 25.06 21.40 -6.64
C GLU A 358 23.67 22.05 -6.56
N LEU A 359 22.62 21.32 -6.15
CA LEU A 359 21.23 21.76 -6.31
C LEU A 359 20.50 22.09 -4.99
N SER A 360 20.90 21.49 -3.88
CA SER A 360 20.20 21.66 -2.59
C SER A 360 20.55 22.99 -1.92
N PRO A 361 19.57 23.75 -1.39
CA PRO A 361 19.83 24.97 -0.63
C PRO A 361 20.35 24.63 0.78
N PRO A 362 21.03 25.57 1.46
CA PRO A 362 21.56 25.35 2.81
C PRO A 362 20.50 24.85 3.80
N GLY A 363 20.76 23.71 4.45
CA GLY A 363 19.87 23.10 5.43
C GLY A 363 18.85 22.10 4.88
N LYS A 364 18.72 21.97 3.55
CA LYS A 364 17.95 20.89 2.91
C LYS A 364 18.91 19.91 2.23
N GLN A 365 18.49 18.66 2.13
CA GLN A 365 19.22 17.55 1.50
C GLN A 365 18.20 16.54 0.97
N VAL A 366 18.63 15.68 0.05
CA VAL A 366 17.87 14.52 -0.43
C VAL A 366 17.38 13.67 0.76
N LYS A 367 16.10 13.30 0.76
CA LYS A 367 15.46 12.43 1.77
C LYS A 367 14.92 11.13 1.21
N THR A 368 14.66 11.09 -0.10
CA THR A 368 13.88 10.03 -0.74
C THR A 368 14.53 9.64 -2.06
N VAL A 369 14.57 8.34 -2.37
CA VAL A 369 14.75 7.83 -3.73
C VAL A 369 13.36 7.58 -4.32
N LEU A 370 13.06 8.22 -5.44
CA LEU A 370 11.92 7.85 -6.28
C LEU A 370 12.46 6.92 -7.37
N TRP A 371 12.02 5.66 -7.43
CA TRP A 371 12.55 4.69 -8.39
C TRP A 371 12.01 4.95 -9.80
N SER A 372 12.92 4.96 -10.79
CA SER A 372 12.63 5.17 -12.21
C SER A 372 12.08 3.92 -12.91
N GLY A 373 11.52 4.10 -14.11
CA GLY A 373 11.24 3.00 -15.04
C GLY A 373 10.13 2.05 -14.59
N ASP A 374 10.39 0.74 -14.65
CA ASP A 374 9.54 -0.30 -14.05
C ASP A 374 9.44 -0.18 -12.51
N ALA A 375 10.35 0.58 -11.90
CA ALA A 375 10.53 0.78 -10.47
C ALA A 375 10.68 -0.52 -9.66
N ILE A 376 11.23 -1.61 -10.23
CA ILE A 376 11.46 -2.89 -9.53
C ILE A 376 12.87 -2.91 -8.92
N ALA A 377 13.08 -2.10 -7.89
CA ALA A 377 14.41 -1.89 -7.31
C ALA A 377 15.05 -3.19 -6.77
N PRO A 378 16.29 -3.54 -7.15
CA PRO A 378 16.97 -4.72 -6.64
C PRO A 378 17.39 -4.54 -5.17
N GLU A 379 17.65 -5.66 -4.47
CA GLU A 379 18.05 -5.67 -3.05
C GLU A 379 19.24 -4.74 -2.78
N GLN A 380 20.22 -4.71 -3.68
CA GLN A 380 21.43 -3.90 -3.58
C GLN A 380 21.14 -2.40 -3.71
N ALA A 381 20.16 -1.99 -4.54
CA ALA A 381 19.74 -0.59 -4.64
C ALA A 381 19.05 -0.13 -3.35
N LEU A 382 18.18 -0.98 -2.80
CA LEU A 382 17.51 -0.75 -1.51
C LEU A 382 18.52 -0.68 -0.35
N ALA A 383 19.54 -1.54 -0.35
CA ALA A 383 20.65 -1.50 0.61
C ALA A 383 21.45 -0.19 0.54
N ILE A 384 21.66 0.36 -0.66
CA ILE A 384 22.33 1.66 -0.83
C ILE A 384 21.46 2.79 -0.29
N ALA A 385 20.15 2.78 -0.56
CA ALA A 385 19.22 3.77 -0.03
C ALA A 385 19.15 3.73 1.52
N ASP A 386 19.06 2.53 2.11
CA ASP A 386 19.02 2.32 3.56
C ASP A 386 20.30 2.79 4.25
N ARG A 387 21.48 2.42 3.72
CA ARG A 387 22.80 2.89 4.20
C ARG A 387 22.95 4.42 4.17
N LEU A 388 22.26 5.10 3.26
CA LEU A 388 22.23 6.57 3.16
C LEU A 388 21.16 7.22 4.06
N GLY A 389 20.32 6.43 4.74
CA GLY A 389 19.18 6.92 5.51
C GLY A 389 18.04 7.47 4.65
N LEU A 390 17.94 7.04 3.39
CA LEU A 390 16.92 7.50 2.45
C LEU A 390 15.62 6.69 2.58
N SER A 391 14.51 7.40 2.55
CA SER A 391 13.20 6.81 2.24
C SER A 391 13.17 6.36 0.77
N ASN A 392 12.21 5.50 0.43
CA ASN A 392 12.01 5.10 -0.96
C ASN A 392 10.52 5.03 -1.33
N LEU A 393 10.20 5.26 -2.59
CA LEU A 393 8.86 5.13 -3.19
C LEU A 393 8.98 4.75 -4.69
N ASN A 394 7.84 4.43 -5.28
CA ASN A 394 7.54 4.10 -6.68
C ASN A 394 7.41 2.60 -6.93
N GLY A 395 6.87 2.24 -8.10
CA GLY A 395 6.29 0.93 -8.37
C GLY A 395 4.87 0.81 -7.80
N GLY A 396 4.22 -0.33 -8.05
CA GLY A 396 2.77 -0.49 -7.82
C GLY A 396 1.94 0.12 -8.95
N LYS A 397 0.81 -0.50 -9.29
CA LYS A 397 0.00 -0.22 -10.49
C LYS A 397 -1.48 -0.02 -10.13
N THR A 398 -1.77 0.68 -9.03
CA THR A 398 -3.14 1.00 -8.61
C THR A 398 -3.79 1.98 -9.57
N HIS A 399 -4.69 1.47 -10.42
CA HIS A 399 -5.38 2.16 -11.52
C HIS A 399 -6.89 1.79 -11.58
N ILE A 400 -7.50 1.47 -10.43
CA ILE A 400 -8.95 1.20 -10.35
C ILE A 400 -9.76 2.42 -10.81
N THR A 401 -10.64 2.25 -11.80
CA THR A 401 -11.47 3.30 -12.41
C THR A 401 -12.91 2.79 -12.59
N ARG A 402 -13.86 3.66 -12.95
CA ARG A 402 -15.28 3.25 -13.10
C ARG A 402 -15.53 2.29 -14.26
N ASP A 403 -14.66 2.28 -15.27
CA ASP A 403 -14.75 1.35 -16.41
C ASP A 403 -14.03 0.02 -16.15
N ASN A 404 -13.16 -0.02 -15.13
CA ASN A 404 -12.46 -1.22 -14.67
C ASN A 404 -12.46 -1.29 -13.12
N PRO A 405 -13.65 -1.41 -12.48
CA PRO A 405 -13.80 -1.23 -11.03
C PRO A 405 -13.53 -2.53 -10.26
N SER A 406 -12.31 -3.05 -10.37
CA SER A 406 -11.87 -4.30 -9.74
C SER A 406 -10.70 -4.08 -8.77
N LEU A 407 -10.71 -4.81 -7.66
CA LEU A 407 -9.61 -4.92 -6.71
C LEU A 407 -8.31 -5.46 -7.36
N THR A 408 -8.41 -6.17 -8.49
CA THR A 408 -7.22 -6.56 -9.29
C THR A 408 -6.45 -5.35 -9.83
N GLN A 409 -7.07 -4.16 -9.84
CA GLN A 409 -6.47 -2.87 -10.23
C GLN A 409 -5.96 -2.08 -9.01
N VAL A 410 -5.69 -2.74 -7.88
CA VAL A 410 -5.14 -2.13 -6.64
C VAL A 410 -3.97 -2.96 -6.15
N SER A 411 -2.75 -2.43 -6.23
CA SER A 411 -1.53 -3.11 -5.78
C SER A 411 -1.34 -3.04 -4.26
N PRO A 412 -0.47 -3.88 -3.66
CA PRO A 412 0.00 -3.70 -2.29
C PRO A 412 0.75 -2.37 -2.08
N MET A 413 1.03 -2.07 -0.81
CA MET A 413 1.83 -0.95 -0.30
C MET A 413 3.32 -1.29 -0.22
N LEU A 414 3.68 -2.56 -0.05
CA LEU A 414 5.05 -3.00 0.20
C LEU A 414 5.49 -4.14 -0.72
N ARG A 415 6.72 -4.06 -1.25
CA ARG A 415 7.45 -5.17 -1.87
C ARG A 415 8.66 -5.53 -1.00
N PRO A 416 8.69 -6.71 -0.36
CA PRO A 416 9.91 -7.24 0.24
C PRO A 416 10.95 -7.61 -0.82
N ALA A 417 12.21 -7.23 -0.60
CA ALA A 417 13.35 -7.62 -1.42
C ALA A 417 14.55 -7.87 -0.49
N GLY A 418 14.90 -9.14 -0.31
CA GLY A 418 15.85 -9.56 0.73
C GLY A 418 15.40 -9.09 2.12
N PRO A 419 16.27 -8.44 2.92
CA PRO A 419 15.90 -7.90 4.22
C PRO A 419 15.24 -6.50 4.13
N TYR A 420 15.08 -5.92 2.94
CA TYR A 420 14.57 -4.55 2.76
C TYR A 420 13.11 -4.54 2.32
N LEU A 421 12.44 -3.42 2.59
CA LEU A 421 11.11 -3.09 2.07
C LEU A 421 11.24 -1.94 1.07
N GLN A 422 10.83 -2.21 -0.17
CA GLN A 422 10.41 -1.17 -1.10
C GLN A 422 8.98 -0.76 -0.76
N VAL A 423 8.72 0.55 -0.75
CA VAL A 423 7.36 1.10 -0.62
C VAL A 423 6.83 1.47 -2.00
N LEU A 424 5.61 1.05 -2.31
CA LEU A 424 4.97 1.27 -3.61
C LEU A 424 4.09 2.53 -3.61
N ALA A 425 3.94 3.16 -4.77
CA ALA A 425 3.07 4.33 -4.94
C ALA A 425 1.58 3.93 -4.71
N PRO A 426 0.83 4.64 -3.85
CA PRO A 426 -0.57 4.32 -3.54
C PRO A 426 -1.51 4.34 -4.74
N GLN A 427 -1.24 5.22 -5.71
CA GLN A 427 -1.85 5.29 -7.04
C GLN A 427 -0.74 5.52 -8.07
N ILE A 428 -0.89 4.97 -9.27
CA ILE A 428 0.08 5.14 -10.36
C ILE A 428 0.05 6.58 -10.93
N ASN A 429 1.11 6.94 -11.66
CA ASN A 429 1.33 8.25 -12.30
C ASN A 429 0.38 8.55 -13.47
N GLU A 430 0.46 9.78 -14.01
CA GLU A 430 -0.45 10.28 -15.06
C GLU A 430 -0.33 9.55 -16.41
N ASN A 431 0.85 8.98 -16.66
CA ASN A 431 1.20 8.24 -17.86
C ASN A 431 0.20 7.14 -18.19
N VAL A 432 -0.20 6.33 -17.20
CA VAL A 432 -1.21 5.26 -17.39
C VAL A 432 -2.61 5.80 -17.69
N TYR A 433 -3.00 6.94 -17.10
CA TYR A 433 -4.30 7.57 -17.36
C TYR A 433 -4.37 8.31 -18.71
N THR A 434 -3.24 8.48 -19.41
CA THR A 434 -3.13 9.33 -20.62
C THR A 434 -2.63 8.57 -21.86
N ASP A 435 -2.53 7.24 -21.79
CA ASP A 435 -1.95 6.36 -22.81
C ASP A 435 -0.52 6.81 -23.17
N HIS A 436 0.40 6.76 -22.21
CA HIS A 436 1.79 7.19 -22.39
C HIS A 436 1.91 8.63 -22.94
N MET A 437 1.02 9.52 -22.49
CA MET A 437 0.83 10.90 -22.95
C MET A 437 0.38 11.07 -24.42
N LEU A 438 0.01 9.99 -25.12
CA LEU A 438 -0.50 10.01 -26.49
C LEU A 438 -1.90 10.63 -26.54
N ALA A 439 -2.92 9.95 -26.01
CA ALA A 439 -4.28 10.47 -25.92
C ALA A 439 -5.16 9.72 -24.90
N PRO A 440 -5.99 10.42 -24.10
CA PRO A 440 -6.13 11.87 -24.03
C PRO A 440 -5.13 12.51 -23.06
N LYS A 441 -4.42 13.58 -23.48
CA LYS A 441 -3.56 14.42 -22.61
C LYS A 441 -4.21 14.85 -21.29
N TRP A 442 -5.55 15.00 -21.24
CA TRP A 442 -6.30 15.38 -20.02
C TRP A 442 -6.64 14.21 -19.10
N GLY A 443 -6.32 12.97 -19.46
CA GLY A 443 -6.83 11.75 -18.84
C GLY A 443 -6.60 11.64 -17.33
N TYR A 444 -5.53 12.26 -16.81
CA TYR A 444 -5.15 12.17 -15.39
C TYR A 444 -6.25 12.51 -14.38
N ARG A 445 -7.19 13.40 -14.71
CA ARG A 445 -8.34 13.72 -13.83
C ARG A 445 -9.14 12.48 -13.39
N ARG A 446 -9.05 11.37 -14.15
CA ARG A 446 -9.64 10.07 -13.79
C ARG A 446 -9.08 9.47 -12.50
N VAL A 447 -7.90 9.89 -12.01
CA VAL A 447 -7.37 9.49 -10.70
C VAL A 447 -8.32 9.86 -9.54
N LEU A 448 -9.21 10.85 -9.74
CA LEU A 448 -10.29 11.17 -8.79
C LEU A 448 -11.32 10.03 -8.65
N GLU A 449 -11.51 9.20 -9.70
CA GLU A 449 -12.27 7.95 -9.61
C GLU A 449 -11.53 6.94 -8.72
N THR A 450 -10.22 6.80 -8.93
CA THR A 450 -9.33 5.90 -8.19
C THR A 450 -9.26 6.26 -6.71
N TYR A 451 -9.20 7.54 -6.36
CA TYR A 451 -9.26 7.98 -4.96
C TYR A 451 -10.60 7.64 -4.31
N ALA A 452 -11.73 7.74 -5.02
CA ALA A 452 -13.04 7.38 -4.48
C ALA A 452 -13.21 5.87 -4.31
N LEU A 453 -12.81 5.07 -5.31
CA LEU A 453 -12.90 3.61 -5.31
C LEU A 453 -11.91 2.95 -4.33
N THR A 454 -10.83 3.65 -3.95
CA THR A 454 -9.91 3.23 -2.86
C THR A 454 -10.24 3.82 -1.49
N ASP A 455 -11.30 4.63 -1.37
CA ASP A 455 -11.89 5.07 -0.08
C ASP A 455 -13.05 4.17 0.37
N ARG A 456 -13.87 3.68 -0.58
CA ARG A 456 -15.17 3.02 -0.29
C ARG A 456 -15.44 1.83 -1.21
N PRO A 457 -16.10 0.76 -0.71
CA PRO A 457 -16.61 0.60 0.66
C PRO A 457 -15.51 0.30 1.70
N ARG A 458 -14.31 -0.08 1.24
CA ARG A 458 -13.12 -0.32 2.06
C ARG A 458 -12.10 0.77 1.74
N ARG A 459 -11.51 1.42 2.75
CA ARG A 459 -10.38 2.34 2.51
C ARG A 459 -9.10 1.51 2.38
N LEU A 460 -8.63 1.36 1.15
CA LEU A 460 -7.51 0.48 0.79
C LEU A 460 -6.18 1.22 0.68
N LYS A 461 -6.21 2.53 0.39
CA LYS A 461 -5.01 3.35 0.15
C LYS A 461 -5.16 4.77 0.70
N PRO A 462 -4.05 5.48 0.99
CA PRO A 462 -4.05 6.95 1.08
C PRO A 462 -4.29 7.59 -0.31
N ILE A 463 -4.13 8.90 -0.42
CA ILE A 463 -4.15 9.66 -1.68
C ILE A 463 -2.72 9.98 -2.11
N SER A 464 -2.39 9.72 -3.36
CA SER A 464 -1.12 10.06 -3.99
C SER A 464 -1.34 10.81 -5.30
N ILE A 465 -0.97 12.10 -5.34
CA ILE A 465 -0.85 12.84 -6.61
C ILE A 465 0.58 12.58 -7.13
N TYR A 466 0.72 11.52 -7.92
CA TYR A 466 1.96 11.08 -8.56
C TYR A 466 1.94 11.51 -10.04
N TYR A 467 2.96 12.26 -10.48
CA TYR A 467 3.10 12.74 -11.86
C TYR A 467 4.58 13.08 -12.17
N HIS A 468 4.85 13.57 -13.38
CA HIS A 468 6.19 13.96 -13.85
C HIS A 468 6.18 15.39 -14.44
N PHE A 469 7.34 15.93 -14.81
CA PHE A 469 7.40 17.28 -15.40
C PHE A 469 6.70 17.38 -16.77
N TYR A 470 6.53 16.28 -17.51
CA TYR A 470 5.76 16.28 -18.76
C TYR A 470 4.25 16.56 -18.58
N SER A 471 3.69 16.46 -17.37
CA SER A 471 2.35 17.02 -17.07
C SER A 471 2.24 18.53 -17.37
N ALA A 472 3.35 19.28 -17.31
CA ALA A 472 3.40 20.69 -17.69
C ALA A 472 3.63 20.93 -19.20
N ALA A 473 3.80 19.87 -20.01
CA ALA A 473 4.13 20.02 -21.44
C ALA A 473 2.92 20.31 -22.34
N TYR A 474 1.72 19.84 -22.00
CA TYR A 474 0.47 20.13 -22.72
C TYR A 474 -0.47 20.95 -21.81
N PRO A 475 -1.11 22.04 -22.28
CA PRO A 475 -2.09 22.79 -21.49
C PRO A 475 -3.28 21.94 -20.97
N ALA A 476 -3.66 20.89 -21.73
CA ALA A 476 -4.68 19.94 -21.32
C ALA A 476 -4.26 19.08 -20.11
N SER A 477 -2.98 18.67 -20.04
CA SER A 477 -2.42 17.89 -18.94
C SER A 477 -2.27 18.76 -17.69
N LEU A 478 -1.74 19.97 -17.82
CA LEU A 478 -1.58 20.91 -16.70
C LEU A 478 -2.94 21.29 -16.08
N ASN A 479 -3.98 21.47 -16.90
CA ASN A 479 -5.33 21.74 -16.40
C ASN A 479 -5.94 20.50 -15.72
N ALA A 480 -5.69 19.29 -16.20
CA ALA A 480 -6.10 18.06 -15.52
C ALA A 480 -5.38 17.88 -14.18
N LEU A 481 -4.07 18.16 -14.11
CA LEU A 481 -3.31 18.14 -12.85
C LEU A 481 -3.88 19.16 -11.84
N LYS A 482 -4.26 20.36 -12.29
CA LYS A 482 -4.96 21.35 -11.46
C LYS A 482 -6.34 20.84 -10.99
N GLU A 483 -7.12 20.19 -11.86
CA GLU A 483 -8.40 19.56 -11.50
C GLU A 483 -8.21 18.50 -10.39
N VAL A 484 -7.12 17.74 -10.42
CA VAL A 484 -6.76 16.77 -9.37
C VAL A 484 -6.37 17.46 -8.06
N TYR A 485 -5.50 18.48 -8.09
CA TYR A 485 -5.11 19.23 -6.88
C TYR A 485 -6.31 19.88 -6.17
N GLU A 486 -7.16 20.60 -6.90
CA GLU A 486 -8.38 21.23 -6.34
C GLU A 486 -9.36 20.15 -5.82
N GLY A 487 -9.45 18.99 -6.51
CA GLY A 487 -10.26 17.85 -6.11
C GLY A 487 -9.78 17.10 -4.85
N VAL A 488 -8.50 17.21 -4.50
CA VAL A 488 -7.94 16.67 -3.24
C VAL A 488 -7.96 17.71 -2.11
N LEU A 489 -7.74 18.99 -2.41
CA LEU A 489 -7.91 20.10 -1.45
C LEU A 489 -9.33 20.22 -0.91
N ALA A 490 -10.33 19.73 -1.66
CA ALA A 490 -11.72 19.62 -1.22
C ALA A 490 -11.99 18.45 -0.24
N GLN A 491 -10.99 17.62 0.11
CA GLN A 491 -11.14 16.42 0.94
C GLN A 491 -10.45 16.56 2.31
N GLU A 492 -10.98 15.84 3.30
CA GLU A 492 -10.45 15.75 4.66
C GLU A 492 -9.16 14.92 4.72
N THR A 493 -8.04 15.59 4.46
CA THR A 493 -6.72 14.98 4.24
C THR A 493 -5.69 15.36 5.30
N LEU A 494 -4.64 14.54 5.42
CA LEU A 494 -3.43 14.80 6.19
C LEU A 494 -2.24 14.87 5.22
N PRO A 495 -1.84 16.07 4.77
CA PRO A 495 -0.73 16.25 3.84
C PRO A 495 0.61 15.87 4.50
N VAL A 496 1.41 15.04 3.82
CA VAL A 496 2.74 14.60 4.25
C VAL A 496 3.70 14.45 3.06
N HIS A 497 4.99 14.63 3.29
CA HIS A 497 6.01 14.27 2.30
C HIS A 497 6.12 12.75 2.16
N VAL A 498 6.72 12.29 1.05
CA VAL A 498 6.92 10.86 0.79
C VAL A 498 7.73 10.19 1.88
N SER A 499 8.78 10.83 2.44
CA SER A 499 9.56 10.20 3.50
C SER A 499 8.73 9.86 4.75
N THR A 500 7.85 10.76 5.19
CA THR A 500 6.91 10.49 6.30
C THR A 500 6.03 9.28 5.99
N TRP A 501 5.41 9.21 4.81
CA TRP A 501 4.54 8.08 4.48
C TRP A 501 5.31 6.78 4.24
N SER A 502 6.51 6.82 3.65
CA SER A 502 7.41 5.66 3.49
C SER A 502 7.77 5.05 4.85
N ASN A 503 8.03 5.88 5.88
CA ASN A 503 8.27 5.42 7.25
C ASN A 503 7.01 4.83 7.92
N ILE A 504 5.82 5.41 7.68
CA ILE A 504 4.54 4.87 8.15
C ILE A 504 4.27 3.49 7.52
N ALA A 505 4.45 3.37 6.20
CA ALA A 505 4.27 2.12 5.46
C ALA A 505 5.22 1.01 5.95
N LYS A 506 6.52 1.31 6.08
CA LYS A 506 7.50 0.35 6.62
C LYS A 506 7.19 -0.05 8.05
N GLN A 507 6.80 0.89 8.92
CA GLN A 507 6.47 0.55 10.30
C GLN A 507 5.16 -0.27 10.42
N TRP A 508 4.17 -0.04 9.55
CA TRP A 508 2.96 -0.85 9.54
C TRP A 508 3.25 -2.35 9.40
N TYR A 509 4.35 -2.74 8.72
CA TYR A 509 4.79 -4.14 8.60
C TYR A 509 5.26 -4.74 9.95
N GLU A 510 6.03 -3.97 10.73
CA GLU A 510 6.62 -4.40 12.02
C GLU A 510 5.75 -4.16 13.25
N LEU A 511 4.60 -3.49 13.10
CA LEU A 511 3.71 -3.17 14.21
C LEU A 511 3.13 -4.45 14.84
N GLY A 512 3.28 -4.60 16.16
CA GLY A 512 2.83 -5.77 16.92
C GLY A 512 1.53 -5.53 17.69
N ILE A 513 0.61 -6.50 17.63
CA ILE A 513 -0.64 -6.52 18.40
C ILE A 513 -0.61 -7.72 19.35
N ALA A 514 -1.05 -7.52 20.61
CA ALA A 514 -1.23 -8.60 21.58
C ALA A 514 -2.43 -8.32 22.49
N ARG A 515 -3.09 -9.36 22.98
CA ARG A 515 -4.18 -9.30 23.94
C ARG A 515 -3.68 -9.52 25.38
N HIS A 516 -4.31 -8.89 26.36
CA HIS A 516 -4.12 -9.11 27.79
C HIS A 516 -5.24 -9.99 28.36
N LEU A 517 -4.97 -10.69 29.48
CA LEU A 517 -5.97 -11.51 30.19
C LEU A 517 -7.17 -10.70 30.75
N ASP A 518 -7.06 -9.38 30.85
CA ASP A 518 -8.15 -8.48 31.25
C ASP A 518 -9.01 -8.01 30.06
N GLY A 519 -8.74 -8.53 28.85
CA GLY A 519 -9.43 -8.17 27.61
C GLY A 519 -8.87 -6.92 26.92
N GLY A 520 -7.90 -6.22 27.52
CA GLY A 520 -7.20 -5.10 26.88
C GLY A 520 -6.26 -5.55 25.75
N TRP A 521 -5.87 -4.59 24.91
CA TRP A 521 -4.91 -4.76 23.82
C TRP A 521 -3.63 -3.98 24.12
N GLN A 522 -2.49 -4.59 23.82
CA GLN A 522 -1.18 -3.97 23.79
C GLN A 522 -0.76 -3.81 22.33
N ILE A 523 -0.37 -2.59 21.98
CA ILE A 523 0.16 -2.25 20.65
C ILE A 523 1.63 -1.84 20.81
N THR A 524 2.51 -2.41 20.00
CA THR A 524 3.97 -2.15 20.04
C THR A 524 4.53 -1.75 18.69
N ALA A 525 5.59 -0.96 18.70
CA ALA A 525 6.19 -0.37 17.50
C ALA A 525 5.19 0.48 16.67
N ALA A 526 4.36 1.27 17.37
CA ALA A 526 3.40 2.21 16.78
C ALA A 526 3.80 3.66 17.10
N THR A 527 4.96 4.08 16.59
CA THR A 527 5.50 5.46 16.72
C THR A 527 5.30 6.31 15.46
N GLU A 528 4.99 5.70 14.32
CA GLU A 528 4.71 6.31 13.01
C GLU A 528 3.38 5.79 12.45
N ALA A 529 3.25 4.47 12.30
CA ALA A 529 1.97 3.82 12.06
C ALA A 529 1.18 3.80 13.38
N ARG A 530 0.29 4.79 13.56
CA ARG A 530 -0.37 5.07 14.85
C ARG A 530 -1.86 4.73 14.91
N THR A 531 -2.44 4.31 13.79
CA THR A 531 -3.90 4.13 13.67
C THR A 531 -4.30 2.67 13.64
N LEU A 532 -5.42 2.37 14.30
CA LEU A 532 -6.09 1.08 14.29
C LEU A 532 -7.50 1.28 13.72
N ARG A 533 -7.90 0.40 12.80
CA ARG A 533 -9.27 0.22 12.32
C ARG A 533 -9.94 -0.86 13.18
N LEU A 534 -11.09 -0.54 13.79
CA LEU A 534 -11.92 -1.46 14.54
C LEU A 534 -13.10 -1.93 13.67
N SER A 535 -13.45 -3.21 13.78
CA SER A 535 -14.73 -3.75 13.30
C SER A 535 -15.85 -3.49 14.32
N ASP A 536 -17.11 -3.60 13.89
CA ASP A 536 -18.25 -3.40 14.80
C ASP A 536 -18.31 -4.42 15.93
N ALA A 537 -17.87 -5.66 15.68
CA ALA A 537 -17.76 -6.71 16.69
C ALA A 537 -16.79 -6.36 17.85
N LEU A 538 -15.86 -5.42 17.65
CA LEU A 538 -14.94 -4.93 18.67
C LEU A 538 -15.53 -3.76 19.49
N GLY A 539 -16.63 -3.16 19.06
CA GLY A 539 -17.23 -2.00 19.71
C GLY A 539 -16.33 -0.77 19.67
N TRP A 540 -16.28 -0.03 20.78
CA TRP A 540 -15.70 1.31 20.90
C TRP A 540 -14.55 1.35 21.92
N PRO A 541 -13.58 2.27 21.78
CA PRO A 541 -12.57 2.48 22.81
C PRO A 541 -13.18 2.91 24.16
N ASP A 542 -12.80 2.20 25.23
CA ASP A 542 -12.93 2.75 26.58
C ASP A 542 -11.83 3.81 26.76
N MET A 543 -12.21 5.06 26.57
CA MET A 543 -11.31 6.21 26.65
C MET A 543 -10.83 6.53 28.07
N SER A 544 -11.42 5.89 29.09
CA SER A 544 -10.99 6.01 30.50
C SER A 544 -9.86 5.02 30.82
N ALA A 545 -9.98 3.77 30.35
CA ALA A 545 -8.94 2.75 30.46
C ALA A 545 -7.85 2.85 29.36
N SER A 546 -8.09 3.63 28.30
CA SER A 546 -7.17 3.84 27.16
C SER A 546 -6.56 5.26 27.15
N PRO A 547 -5.60 5.59 28.05
CA PRO A 547 -4.99 6.92 28.09
C PRO A 547 -4.12 7.24 26.86
N ASP A 548 -3.68 6.20 26.13
CA ASP A 548 -2.86 6.32 24.92
C ASP A 548 -3.68 6.65 23.65
N VAL A 549 -5.02 6.59 23.70
CA VAL A 549 -5.90 6.92 22.56
C VAL A 549 -6.15 8.43 22.50
N ALA A 550 -5.82 9.04 21.36
CA ALA A 550 -5.89 10.47 21.13
C ALA A 550 -7.05 10.88 20.21
N SER A 551 -7.25 10.16 19.10
CA SER A 551 -8.31 10.41 18.13
C SER A 551 -9.24 9.22 17.97
N LEU A 552 -10.53 9.50 17.79
CA LEU A 552 -11.58 8.53 17.47
C LEU A 552 -12.50 9.13 16.40
N ARG A 553 -12.51 8.52 15.21
CA ARG A 553 -13.42 8.89 14.12
C ARG A 553 -14.13 7.66 13.57
N GLU A 554 -15.39 7.81 13.21
CA GLU A 554 -16.14 6.83 12.44
C GLU A 554 -16.50 7.43 11.08
N ILE A 555 -16.28 6.67 10.02
CA ILE A 555 -16.56 7.02 8.63
C ILE A 555 -17.20 5.79 7.94
N PRO A 556 -17.80 5.92 6.73
CA PRO A 556 -18.45 4.79 6.06
C PRO A 556 -17.58 3.55 5.86
N SER A 557 -16.26 3.71 5.82
CA SER A 557 -15.27 2.64 5.62
C SER A 557 -14.75 2.01 6.93
N GLY A 558 -15.22 2.47 8.10
CA GLY A 558 -14.90 1.87 9.41
C GLY A 558 -14.67 2.87 10.55
N ARG A 559 -14.35 2.31 11.73
CA ARG A 559 -14.05 3.06 12.97
C ARG A 559 -12.54 3.13 13.18
N TYR A 560 -11.98 4.34 13.12
CA TYR A 560 -10.54 4.60 13.18
C TYR A 560 -10.14 5.23 14.52
N VAL A 561 -9.05 4.71 15.09
CA VAL A 561 -8.54 5.06 16.41
C VAL A 561 -7.05 5.36 16.30
N SER A 562 -6.63 6.62 16.50
CA SER A 562 -5.21 6.99 16.47
C SER A 562 -4.65 7.13 17.87
N LEU A 563 -3.52 6.46 18.09
CA LEU A 563 -2.77 6.42 19.34
C LEU A 563 -1.73 7.55 19.40
N ARG A 564 -1.24 7.88 20.60
CA ARG A 564 -0.31 8.99 20.85
C ARG A 564 1.07 8.90 20.17
N GLY A 565 1.46 7.75 19.63
CA GLY A 565 2.77 7.51 19.03
C GLY A 565 3.81 7.12 20.07
N ALA A 566 3.89 5.83 20.43
CA ALA A 566 4.87 5.34 21.40
C ALA A 566 5.24 3.86 21.20
N PRO A 567 6.43 3.41 21.65
CA PRO A 567 6.91 2.04 21.45
C PRO A 567 6.02 0.94 22.06
N ARG A 568 5.21 1.29 23.08
CA ARG A 568 4.18 0.44 23.68
C ARG A 568 3.01 1.30 24.15
N GLN A 569 1.79 0.91 23.78
CA GLN A 569 0.53 1.62 24.02
C GLN A 569 -0.60 0.61 24.37
N ARG A 570 -1.67 1.07 25.01
CA ARG A 570 -2.84 0.27 25.41
C ARG A 570 -4.15 0.76 24.82
N LEU A 571 -5.02 -0.19 24.51
CA LEU A 571 -6.41 0.03 24.09
C LEU A 571 -7.33 -0.97 24.80
N HIS A 572 -8.28 -0.48 25.59
CA HIS A 572 -9.39 -1.26 26.12
C HIS A 572 -10.68 -0.91 25.34
N LEU A 573 -11.63 -1.84 25.30
CA LEU A 573 -12.84 -1.74 24.47
C LEU A 573 -14.10 -1.93 25.31
N GLN A 574 -15.18 -1.29 24.87
CA GLN A 574 -16.51 -1.30 25.49
C GLN A 574 -17.61 -1.23 24.42
N GLN A 575 -18.85 -1.58 24.78
CA GLN A 575 -19.96 -1.63 23.82
C GLN A 575 -20.49 -0.26 23.39
N ASN A 576 -20.32 0.78 24.22
CA ASN A 576 -20.90 2.12 23.98
C ASN A 576 -19.84 3.14 23.56
N ARG A 577 -20.21 4.07 22.66
CA ARG A 577 -19.32 5.18 22.26
C ARG A 577 -19.01 6.09 23.47
N SER A 578 -17.71 6.26 23.76
CA SER A 578 -17.23 7.16 24.80
C SER A 578 -17.72 8.61 24.60
N GLN A 579 -18.08 9.24 25.72
CA GLN A 579 -18.42 10.67 25.81
C GLN A 579 -17.29 11.51 26.42
N LEU A 580 -16.09 10.94 26.62
CA LEU A 580 -14.91 11.72 27.01
C LEU A 580 -14.36 12.52 25.82
N PRO A 581 -13.73 13.69 26.04
CA PRO A 581 -13.08 14.47 25.00
C PRO A 581 -12.03 13.69 24.21
N SER A 582 -11.95 13.96 22.91
CA SER A 582 -10.90 13.46 22.02
C SER A 582 -10.71 14.37 20.82
N LEU A 583 -9.68 14.11 20.03
CA LEU A 583 -9.68 14.52 18.63
C LEU A 583 -10.73 13.71 17.86
N SER A 584 -11.31 14.31 16.82
CA SER A 584 -12.13 13.62 15.80
C SER A 584 -11.62 13.83 14.38
N TYR A 585 -10.88 14.90 14.14
CA TYR A 585 -10.14 15.16 12.90
C TYR A 585 -8.87 15.96 13.18
N SER A 586 -7.79 15.74 12.43
CA SER A 586 -6.75 16.76 12.20
C SER A 586 -6.01 16.49 10.89
N ASN A 587 -5.64 17.56 10.17
CA ASN A 587 -4.70 17.50 9.04
C ASN A 587 -3.22 17.52 9.50
N GLY A 588 -2.95 17.47 10.80
CA GLY A 588 -1.62 17.32 11.38
C GLY A 588 -1.45 16.02 12.18
N ARG A 589 -0.18 15.64 12.36
CA ARG A 589 0.23 14.48 13.16
C ARG A 589 0.42 14.88 14.62
N LEU A 590 0.32 13.89 15.51
CA LEU A 590 0.57 14.12 16.94
C LEU A 590 2.07 14.30 17.23
N VAL A 591 2.43 15.32 18.00
CA VAL A 591 3.78 15.52 18.56
C VAL A 591 3.81 15.13 20.03
N SER A 592 2.73 15.40 20.78
CA SER A 592 2.56 14.96 22.16
C SER A 592 1.08 14.70 22.49
N TRP A 593 0.83 13.84 23.48
CA TRP A 593 -0.51 13.61 24.03
C TRP A 593 -0.43 13.07 25.46
N ALA A 594 -1.28 13.57 26.35
CA ALA A 594 -1.51 13.03 27.69
C ALA A 594 -2.93 13.32 28.20
N ARG A 595 -3.71 12.26 28.45
CA ARG A 595 -4.96 12.29 29.22
C ARG A 595 -4.73 12.90 30.62
N LYS A 596 -5.69 13.67 31.13
CA LYS A 596 -5.73 14.28 32.47
C LYS A 596 -6.90 13.72 33.29
N ALA A 597 -7.06 14.22 34.52
CA ALA A 597 -8.26 13.99 35.32
C ALA A 597 -9.54 14.52 34.63
N ALA A 598 -10.71 14.02 35.06
CA ALA A 598 -12.02 14.36 34.49
C ALA A 598 -12.14 14.20 32.96
N GLY A 599 -11.35 13.28 32.36
CA GLY A 599 -11.42 12.96 30.92
C GLY A 599 -10.71 13.96 29.98
N GLY A 600 -10.30 15.13 30.48
CA GLY A 600 -9.54 16.13 29.74
C GLY A 600 -8.18 15.62 29.23
N PHE A 601 -7.47 16.42 28.44
CA PHE A 601 -6.16 16.05 27.88
C PHE A 601 -5.29 17.28 27.57
N SER A 602 -4.00 17.08 27.37
CA SER A 602 -3.11 18.03 26.69
C SER A 602 -2.50 17.36 25.47
N ALA A 603 -2.40 18.07 24.36
CA ALA A 603 -1.79 17.57 23.13
C ALA A 603 -0.95 18.65 22.44
N THR A 604 0.06 18.21 21.70
CA THR A 604 0.82 19.05 20.75
C THR A 604 0.63 18.44 19.36
N LEU A 605 0.29 19.24 18.36
CA LEU A 605 0.14 18.79 16.97
C LEU A 605 0.97 19.64 16.02
N ALA A 606 1.40 19.05 14.90
CA ALA A 606 2.03 19.75 13.80
C ALA A 606 1.52 19.19 12.46
N ALA A 607 1.24 20.08 11.51
CA ALA A 607 0.99 19.73 10.12
C ALA A 607 2.29 19.89 9.32
N GLU A 608 2.45 19.13 8.23
CA GLU A 608 3.59 19.34 7.34
C GLU A 608 3.28 20.51 6.40
N GLN A 609 3.94 21.64 6.62
CA GLN A 609 4.01 22.82 5.73
C GLN A 609 2.69 23.54 5.39
N VAL A 610 1.54 23.08 5.91
CA VAL A 610 0.21 23.69 5.74
C VAL A 610 -0.34 24.27 7.05
N ASP A 611 -1.38 25.11 6.97
CA ASP A 611 -2.17 25.55 8.14
C ASP A 611 -2.78 24.35 8.89
N LEU A 612 -2.61 24.30 10.22
CA LEU A 612 -3.18 23.24 11.06
C LEU A 612 -4.68 23.47 11.35
N LYS A 613 -5.51 22.48 10.99
CA LYS A 613 -6.88 22.30 11.48
C LYS A 613 -6.96 21.10 12.44
N VAL A 614 -7.73 21.25 13.51
CA VAL A 614 -8.06 20.18 14.47
C VAL A 614 -9.54 20.28 14.85
N ASP A 615 -10.31 19.19 14.73
CA ASP A 615 -11.66 19.11 15.30
C ASP A 615 -11.64 18.28 16.60
N LEU A 616 -12.25 18.84 17.65
CA LEU A 616 -12.40 18.23 18.97
C LEU A 616 -13.84 17.75 19.16
N ALA A 617 -14.02 16.49 19.55
CA ALA A 617 -15.31 15.93 19.92
C ALA A 617 -15.52 15.94 21.45
N ASN A 618 -16.79 15.93 21.88
CA ASN A 618 -17.20 15.80 23.29
C ASN A 618 -16.63 16.88 24.23
N VAL A 619 -16.36 18.10 23.74
CA VAL A 619 -15.82 19.22 24.54
C VAL A 619 -16.90 20.12 25.19
N ALA A 620 -18.17 19.72 25.13
CA ALA A 620 -19.25 20.43 25.81
C ALA A 620 -19.05 20.41 27.33
N GLY A 621 -19.09 21.58 27.99
CA GLY A 621 -18.76 21.72 29.41
C GLY A 621 -17.26 21.76 29.73
N CYS A 622 -16.38 21.58 28.74
CA CYS A 622 -14.93 21.67 28.93
C CYS A 622 -14.38 23.05 28.51
N ARG A 623 -13.42 23.56 29.29
CA ARG A 623 -12.60 24.69 28.89
C ARG A 623 -11.46 24.19 27.99
N VAL A 624 -11.52 24.57 26.72
CA VAL A 624 -10.40 24.43 25.78
C VAL A 624 -9.44 25.63 25.94
N ASP A 625 -8.14 25.36 25.95
CA ASP A 625 -7.08 26.32 25.67
C ASP A 625 -6.29 25.92 24.41
N SER A 626 -5.84 26.92 23.65
CA SER A 626 -5.28 26.75 22.31
C SER A 626 -4.56 28.05 21.86
N PRO A 627 -3.36 28.37 22.39
CA PRO A 627 -2.66 29.60 22.06
C PRO A 627 -2.48 29.78 20.54
N GLY A 628 -2.87 30.94 20.01
CA GLY A 628 -2.84 31.24 18.57
C GLY A 628 -3.96 30.61 17.73
N GLY A 629 -4.74 29.67 18.27
CA GLY A 629 -5.82 28.99 17.55
C GLY A 629 -7.14 29.76 17.53
N ILE A 630 -7.70 29.99 16.34
CA ILE A 630 -9.07 30.46 16.12
C ILE A 630 -10.03 29.31 16.43
N ARG A 631 -11.10 29.59 17.19
CA ARG A 631 -12.08 28.59 17.65
C ARG A 631 -13.43 28.80 16.98
N VAL A 632 -14.01 27.73 16.47
CA VAL A 632 -15.38 27.71 15.92
C VAL A 632 -16.16 26.59 16.60
N MET A 633 -17.26 26.92 17.26
CA MET A 633 -18.16 25.91 17.84
C MET A 633 -18.91 25.18 16.73
N THR A 634 -18.99 23.86 16.81
CA THR A 634 -19.81 23.02 15.92
C THR A 634 -20.97 22.39 16.70
N SER A 635 -21.85 21.64 16.03
CA SER A 635 -22.96 20.92 16.67
C SER A 635 -22.50 19.88 17.69
N ASP A 636 -21.35 19.25 17.42
CA ASP A 636 -20.87 18.04 18.11
C ASP A 636 -19.51 18.26 18.81
N GLY A 637 -19.00 19.50 18.81
CA GLY A 637 -17.63 19.78 19.23
C GLY A 637 -17.13 21.21 18.98
N MET A 638 -15.83 21.32 18.72
CA MET A 638 -15.13 22.58 18.42
C MET A 638 -14.06 22.36 17.35
N GLU A 639 -14.10 23.16 16.29
CA GLU A 639 -13.02 23.28 15.31
C GLU A 639 -11.99 24.31 15.80
N LEU A 640 -10.72 23.96 15.68
CA LEU A 640 -9.56 24.83 15.90
C LEU A 640 -8.81 25.03 14.58
N ARG A 641 -8.43 26.27 14.27
CA ARG A 641 -7.59 26.64 13.12
C ARG A 641 -6.38 27.45 13.57
N PHE A 642 -5.19 27.06 13.14
CA PHE A 642 -3.93 27.75 13.41
C PHE A 642 -3.24 28.05 12.07
N SER A 643 -2.56 29.19 11.95
CA SER A 643 -1.83 29.54 10.73
C SER A 643 -0.39 29.06 10.78
N GLY A 644 0.06 28.38 9.73
CA GLY A 644 1.33 27.68 9.63
C GLY A 644 1.32 26.24 10.17
N PRO A 645 2.44 25.52 10.03
CA PRO A 645 2.57 24.10 10.36
C PRO A 645 2.61 23.77 11.87
N GLY A 646 2.90 24.77 12.71
CA GLY A 646 3.12 24.56 14.15
C GLY A 646 4.58 24.21 14.49
N PRO A 647 4.82 23.45 15.58
CA PRO A 647 3.84 22.80 16.44
C PRO A 647 2.96 23.76 17.24
N PHE A 648 1.74 23.32 17.57
CA PHE A 648 0.81 24.04 18.43
C PHE A 648 0.36 23.16 19.60
N ASP A 649 0.35 23.75 20.80
CA ASP A 649 -0.17 23.13 22.02
C ASP A 649 -1.66 23.41 22.21
N LEU A 650 -2.40 22.42 22.71
CA LEU A 650 -3.80 22.55 23.11
C LEU A 650 -4.05 21.81 24.44
N GLU A 651 -4.93 22.35 25.26
CA GLU A 651 -5.32 21.73 26.53
C GLU A 651 -6.85 21.76 26.72
N VAL A 652 -7.45 20.60 26.98
CA VAL A 652 -8.87 20.47 27.31
C VAL A 652 -8.99 20.12 28.79
N ARG A 653 -9.58 21.02 29.57
CA ARG A 653 -9.90 20.82 30.99
C ARG A 653 -11.41 20.73 31.16
N CYS A 654 -11.92 19.64 31.71
CA CYS A 654 -13.33 19.46 32.01
C CYS A 654 -13.56 19.48 33.52
N GLU A 655 -14.75 19.87 33.94
CA GLU A 655 -15.18 19.77 35.34
C GLU A 655 -15.84 18.39 35.58
N PRO A 656 -15.85 17.87 36.83
CA PRO A 656 -16.27 16.49 37.14
C PRO A 656 -17.78 16.23 37.11
#